data_AF-A0AAN7SXW6-F1
#
_entry.id   AF-A0AAN7SXW6-F1
#
_cell.length_a   1.000
_cell.length_b   1.000
_cell.length_c   1.000
_cell.angle_alpha   90.00
_cell.angle_beta   90.00
_cell.angle_gamma   90.00
#
_symmetry.space_group_name_H-M   'P 1'
#
loop_
_entity.id
_entity.type
_entity.pdbx_description
1 polymer ?
#
loop_
_entity_poly.entity_id
_entity_poly.type
_entity_poly.pdbx_seq_one_letter_code
_entity_poly.pdbx_strand_id
1 'polypeptide(L)'
;MTSGSQDQNERPYYAALYEHDLTDIPEPISKILEAYSGIPHGEQKEHILKLRNRAYEAHPYPCLGRFRFLELDLSTHPLYNEYVLPRLKEGNGQSGPIFLDLGTCLGQDLRKLIYDGVNPQQLYGADLVPAFIDAGYELFKDKGKFPPDHFVCPADVFDMSSGNKLSTMDGKADIVQAAAVFHLFDMEQQLAVARRCMRLLKKVPETRCLVLGGQAGNVNAKERVRAYGAKQYWHNEESWRKLWEEICSEEEFRDVVKRVVVQAELRERTMVLPLYGVSKMPPYKKRKLSHNSSSSEESDHEEVAVREDGEDVGDQPSTTEKEAESKTFQELGLIDQLCEACEQLGYKKPTPIQAQSIPLALQGRDIIGLAETGSGKTAAFVLPILQALMEKQQVLHSLILAPTRELAYQIGENISALGAFIGVKKAVLVGGVDMMPQAIALGKKPHIIVATPGRLLDHLENTKGFSLRQLKFLVMDEADRMLDLDFGAILEKILKNVPKEGRRTFLFSATMSSKIESLQRAGLSNPVRVSVSRDKYQTVEKLKQSFYLIPHKHKDIWLVHVLNKFAGQTGIIFTRTVNEAQRLFIMLKALGFSSVPIHGQLSQNARLEALNKFRAKSKNLLVATDVAARGLDIPSMDLVINYDLPDSSKTYVHRVGRTARAGKSGVAISMVTQYDAELWLRIEHALGKKIENHDYDAEKGEAMVFANSVSEAQKTATLEMKDLHENRGKKGATLRNTRGKKTVVKRRRDEMDADVG
;
A
#
# COMPACT_ATOMS: atom_id res chain seq x y z
N MET A 1 38.07 23.21 -4.93
CA MET A 1 38.06 22.23 -6.04
C MET A 1 37.83 20.85 -5.44
N THR A 2 36.87 20.02 -5.86
CA THR A 2 35.60 20.31 -6.58
C THR A 2 34.63 19.18 -6.21
N SER A 3 33.41 19.48 -5.75
CA SER A 3 32.51 18.48 -5.19
C SER A 3 31.63 17.82 -6.27
N GLY A 4 31.84 16.52 -6.51
CA GLY A 4 30.97 15.71 -7.37
C GLY A 4 29.55 15.56 -6.81
N SER A 5 28.54 15.55 -7.67
CA SER A 5 27.12 15.60 -7.30
C SER A 5 26.59 14.28 -6.72
N GLN A 6 25.98 14.33 -5.54
CA GLN A 6 25.16 13.26 -4.98
C GLN A 6 23.72 13.28 -5.54
N ASP A 7 23.04 12.13 -5.47
CA ASP A 7 21.67 11.91 -5.95
C ASP A 7 20.64 12.92 -5.41
N GLN A 8 20.00 13.68 -6.30
CA GLN A 8 18.95 14.65 -5.93
C GLN A 8 17.54 14.05 -5.79
N ASN A 9 17.40 12.72 -5.77
CA ASN A 9 16.09 12.04 -5.65
C ASN A 9 15.81 11.37 -4.29
N GLU A 10 16.79 11.23 -3.40
CA GLU A 10 16.49 11.03 -1.97
C GLU A 10 16.16 12.37 -1.31
N ARG A 11 14.97 12.90 -1.59
CA ARG A 11 14.45 14.03 -0.81
C ARG A 11 14.31 13.56 0.65
N PRO A 12 14.93 14.25 1.63
CA PRO A 12 14.84 13.85 3.03
C PRO A 12 13.37 13.88 3.51
N TYR A 13 13.08 13.15 4.58
CA TYR A 13 11.73 12.99 5.14
C TYR A 13 11.20 14.27 5.80
N TYR A 14 10.97 15.29 4.97
CA TYR A 14 10.38 16.58 5.30
C TYR A 14 9.34 16.94 4.23
N ALA A 15 8.25 16.16 4.21
CA ALA A 15 6.95 16.73 3.90
C ALA A 15 6.74 17.95 4.82
N ALA A 16 6.18 19.05 4.31
CA ALA A 16 6.14 20.35 5.00
C ALA A 16 5.82 20.18 6.50
N LEU A 17 6.78 20.54 7.36
CA LEU A 17 6.66 20.37 8.80
C LEU A 17 5.62 21.28 9.44
N TYR A 18 5.21 22.30 8.69
CA TYR A 18 4.45 23.45 9.16
C TYR A 18 3.22 23.65 8.27
N GLU A 19 2.05 23.61 8.88
CA GLU A 19 0.76 23.79 8.21
C GLU A 19 0.28 25.21 8.51
N HIS A 20 0.10 26.04 7.49
CA HIS A 20 -0.17 27.47 7.70
C HIS A 20 -1.51 27.70 8.43
N ASP A 21 -2.54 26.99 7.99
CA ASP A 21 -3.89 27.08 8.53
C ASP A 21 -4.17 25.97 9.55
N LEU A 22 -4.83 26.34 10.65
CA LEU A 22 -5.54 25.39 11.52
C LEU A 22 -6.90 25.10 10.88
N THR A 23 -7.33 23.83 10.89
CA THR A 23 -8.69 23.42 10.51
C THR A 23 -9.72 23.89 11.56
N ASP A 24 -10.89 23.27 11.63
CA ASP A 24 -11.72 23.42 12.82
C ASP A 24 -11.05 22.73 14.02
N ILE A 25 -11.22 23.31 15.21
CA ILE A 25 -10.72 22.74 16.46
C ILE A 25 -11.65 21.58 16.83
N PRO A 26 -11.15 20.36 17.13
CA PRO A 26 -12.02 19.26 17.51
C PRO A 26 -12.84 19.62 18.75
N GLU A 27 -14.16 19.40 18.70
CA GLU A 27 -15.11 19.83 19.74
C GLU A 27 -14.71 19.46 21.18
N PRO A 28 -14.14 18.25 21.48
CA PRO A 28 -13.66 17.94 22.82
C PRO A 28 -12.54 18.88 23.28
N ILE A 29 -11.59 19.19 22.39
CA ILE A 29 -10.45 20.09 22.66
C ILE A 29 -10.94 21.51 22.89
N SER A 30 -11.91 21.96 22.08
CA SER A 30 -12.50 23.30 22.24
C SER A 30 -13.20 23.44 23.58
N LYS A 31 -13.97 22.43 24.01
CA LYS A 31 -14.62 22.40 25.34
C LYS A 31 -13.62 22.36 26.49
N ILE A 32 -12.54 21.60 26.37
CA ILE A 32 -11.47 21.55 27.37
C ILE A 32 -10.77 22.92 27.47
N LEU A 33 -10.42 23.54 26.35
CA LEU A 33 -9.85 24.88 26.33
C LEU A 33 -10.80 25.89 26.98
N GLU A 34 -12.07 25.93 26.56
CA GLU A 34 -13.06 26.89 27.10
C GLU A 34 -13.26 26.73 28.61
N ALA A 35 -13.55 25.52 29.08
CA ALA A 35 -13.83 25.26 30.49
C ALA A 35 -12.58 25.27 31.40
N TYR A 36 -11.38 24.95 30.88
CA TYR A 36 -10.15 24.98 31.68
C TYR A 36 -9.46 26.35 31.69
N SER A 37 -9.39 27.03 30.54
CA SER A 37 -8.62 28.27 30.35
C SER A 37 -9.48 29.54 30.32
N GLY A 38 -10.80 29.42 30.16
CA GLY A 38 -11.70 30.56 29.96
C GLY A 38 -11.51 31.25 28.61
N ILE A 39 -10.96 30.57 27.58
CA ILE A 39 -10.88 31.11 26.21
C ILE A 39 -12.17 30.74 25.45
N PRO A 40 -13.02 31.72 25.08
CA PRO A 40 -14.26 31.45 24.33
C PRO A 40 -13.98 30.78 23.00
N HIS A 41 -14.85 29.87 22.56
CA HIS A 41 -14.74 29.11 21.29
C HIS A 41 -14.30 29.97 20.08
N GLY A 42 -14.79 31.23 19.97
CA GLY A 42 -14.43 32.14 18.88
C GLY A 42 -12.98 32.63 18.88
N GLU A 43 -12.32 32.72 20.04
CA GLU A 43 -10.95 33.24 20.19
C GLU A 43 -9.88 32.14 20.07
N GLN A 44 -10.24 30.89 20.34
CA GLN A 44 -9.30 29.77 20.47
C GLN A 44 -8.42 29.58 19.23
N LYS A 45 -8.98 29.75 18.03
CA LYS A 45 -8.27 29.49 16.76
C LYS A 45 -7.10 30.45 16.54
N GLU A 46 -7.30 31.75 16.78
CA GLU A 46 -6.24 32.75 16.68
C GLU A 46 -5.18 32.54 17.78
N HIS A 47 -5.63 32.26 19.01
CA HIS A 47 -4.75 32.03 20.15
C HIS A 47 -3.82 30.82 19.96
N ILE A 48 -4.38 29.69 19.48
CA ILE A 48 -3.61 28.50 19.10
C ILE A 48 -2.61 28.83 17.99
N LEU A 49 -3.05 29.48 16.91
CA LEU A 49 -2.18 29.84 15.77
C LEU A 49 -1.00 30.69 16.22
N LYS A 50 -1.26 31.78 16.95
CA LYS A 50 -0.25 32.71 17.46
C LYS A 50 0.84 32.01 18.29
N LEU A 51 0.44 31.15 19.22
CA LEU A 51 1.36 30.47 20.12
C LEU A 51 2.10 29.31 19.44
N ARG A 52 1.41 28.54 18.59
CA ARG A 52 2.02 27.51 17.73
C ARG A 52 3.12 28.11 16.87
N ASN A 53 2.81 29.21 16.18
CA ASN A 53 3.74 29.90 15.28
C ASN A 53 5.02 30.30 16.03
N ARG A 54 4.87 30.95 17.19
CA ARG A 54 5.99 31.39 18.04
C ARG A 54 6.82 30.22 18.58
N ALA A 55 6.16 29.15 19.05
CA ALA A 55 6.84 27.97 19.59
C ALA A 55 7.61 27.20 18.49
N TYR A 56 7.04 27.11 17.29
CA TYR A 56 7.66 26.47 16.13
C TYR A 56 8.81 27.31 15.54
N GLU A 57 8.71 28.64 15.55
CA GLU A 57 9.82 29.54 15.15
C GLU A 57 11.03 29.39 16.09
N ALA A 58 10.80 29.22 17.40
CA ALA A 58 11.85 28.95 18.37
C ALA A 58 12.44 27.54 18.23
N HIS A 59 11.59 26.51 18.07
CA HIS A 59 12.01 25.12 17.86
C HIS A 59 11.09 24.42 16.84
N PRO A 60 11.55 24.15 15.59
CA PRO A 60 10.69 23.68 14.49
C PRO A 60 10.34 22.19 14.58
N TYR A 61 9.68 21.79 15.65
CA TYR A 61 9.27 20.40 15.90
C TYR A 61 8.02 20.00 15.08
N PRO A 62 7.98 18.78 14.50
CA PRO A 62 6.87 18.32 13.67
C PRO A 62 5.50 18.30 14.38
N CYS A 63 5.47 18.06 15.68
CA CYS A 63 4.25 18.05 16.49
C CYS A 63 3.64 19.46 16.64
N LEU A 64 4.47 20.48 16.85
CA LEU A 64 4.01 21.87 16.88
C LEU A 64 3.53 22.32 15.48
N GLY A 65 4.38 22.12 14.47
CA GLY A 65 4.10 22.63 13.12
C GLY A 65 2.85 22.05 12.47
N ARG A 66 2.40 20.87 12.91
CA ARG A 66 1.18 20.17 12.42
C ARG A 66 0.09 20.00 13.50
N PHE A 67 0.03 20.94 14.45
CA PHE A 67 -1.03 21.04 15.48
C PHE A 67 -1.28 19.79 16.35
N ARG A 68 -0.32 18.86 16.44
CA ARG A 68 -0.47 17.58 17.15
C ARG A 68 -0.57 17.71 18.66
N PHE A 69 -0.26 18.88 19.22
CA PHE A 69 -0.55 19.22 20.62
C PHE A 69 -2.06 19.43 20.91
N LEU A 70 -2.92 19.20 19.91
CA LEU A 70 -4.37 19.07 20.03
C LEU A 70 -4.83 17.59 19.98
N GLU A 71 -3.92 16.64 19.74
CA GLU A 71 -4.19 15.19 19.72
C GLU A 71 -4.05 14.64 21.17
N LEU A 72 -5.08 14.76 22.02
CA LEU A 72 -5.08 14.31 23.44
C LEU A 72 -5.12 12.77 23.60
N ASP A 73 -4.04 12.15 23.13
CA ASP A 73 -3.85 10.71 22.95
C ASP A 73 -4.07 9.89 24.22
N LEU A 74 -3.70 10.40 25.41
CA LEU A 74 -3.88 9.67 26.66
C LEU A 74 -5.36 9.42 26.96
N SER A 75 -6.24 10.37 26.63
CA SER A 75 -7.69 10.28 26.90
C SER A 75 -8.44 9.29 26.02
N THR A 76 -7.82 8.85 24.92
CA THR A 76 -8.35 7.84 23.99
C THR A 76 -7.91 6.42 24.34
N HIS A 77 -6.91 6.26 25.20
CA HIS A 77 -6.40 4.95 25.61
C HIS A 77 -7.43 4.22 26.50
N PRO A 78 -7.76 2.93 26.29
CA PRO A 78 -8.85 2.25 26.99
C PRO A 78 -8.78 2.36 28.52
N LEU A 79 -7.59 2.17 29.11
CA LEU A 79 -7.39 2.25 30.57
C LEU A 79 -7.49 3.66 31.16
N TYR A 80 -7.74 4.70 30.36
CA TYR A 80 -7.79 6.08 30.86
C TYR A 80 -8.86 6.26 31.94
N ASN A 81 -10.11 5.94 31.61
CA ASN A 81 -11.24 6.04 32.54
C ASN A 81 -11.33 4.84 33.49
N GLU A 82 -10.77 3.67 33.11
CA GLU A 82 -10.87 2.44 33.90
C GLU A 82 -9.79 2.31 34.98
N TYR A 83 -8.64 2.99 34.83
CA TYR A 83 -7.49 2.79 35.71
C TYR A 83 -6.70 4.07 36.01
N VAL A 84 -6.32 4.85 34.99
CA VAL A 84 -5.44 6.02 35.17
C VAL A 84 -6.16 7.13 35.95
N LEU A 85 -7.33 7.54 35.48
CA LEU A 85 -8.11 8.63 36.06
C LEU A 85 -8.70 8.29 37.45
N PRO A 86 -9.26 7.09 37.71
CA PRO A 86 -9.73 6.72 39.05
C PRO A 86 -8.59 6.70 40.07
N ARG A 87 -7.49 6.01 39.77
CA ARG A 87 -6.35 5.86 40.69
C ARG A 87 -5.72 7.19 41.09
N LEU A 88 -5.60 8.14 40.15
CA LEU A 88 -5.08 9.47 40.46
C LEU A 88 -6.07 10.26 41.33
N LYS A 89 -7.38 10.12 41.12
CA LYS A 89 -8.43 10.73 41.97
C LYS A 89 -8.55 10.11 43.37
N GLU A 90 -8.25 8.83 43.53
CA GLU A 90 -8.23 8.14 44.83
C GLU A 90 -7.07 8.64 45.74
N GLY A 91 -6.08 9.34 45.18
CA GLY A 91 -4.96 9.93 45.91
C GLY A 91 -5.36 11.14 46.75
N ASN A 92 -5.68 10.92 48.03
CA ASN A 92 -5.99 11.95 49.03
C ASN A 92 -4.81 12.89 49.37
N GLY A 93 -4.43 13.77 48.44
CA GLY A 93 -3.47 14.86 48.65
C GLY A 93 -2.01 14.53 48.25
N GLN A 94 -1.06 15.13 48.97
CA GLN A 94 0.38 15.15 48.65
C GLN A 94 1.07 13.76 48.65
N SER A 95 0.41 12.72 49.15
CA SER A 95 0.91 11.34 49.22
C SER A 95 0.25 10.39 48.20
N GLY A 96 -0.54 10.93 47.26
CA GLY A 96 -1.16 10.16 46.17
C GLY A 96 -0.18 9.59 45.13
N PRO A 97 -0.66 8.76 44.20
CA PRO A 97 0.17 8.12 43.19
C PRO A 97 0.68 9.13 42.15
N ILE A 98 1.93 8.98 41.70
CA ILE A 98 2.60 9.91 40.78
C ILE A 98 2.49 9.46 39.31
N PHE A 99 2.00 10.35 38.44
CA PHE A 99 2.02 10.21 36.97
C PHE A 99 3.18 11.00 36.37
N LEU A 100 3.96 10.36 35.50
CA LEU A 100 5.08 10.97 34.78
C LEU A 100 4.91 10.78 33.26
N ASP A 101 4.90 11.90 32.53
CA ASP A 101 4.76 11.94 31.06
C ASP A 101 6.10 12.25 30.38
N LEU A 102 6.57 11.35 29.51
CA LEU A 102 7.86 11.47 28.81
C LEU A 102 7.61 11.89 27.35
N GLY A 103 8.24 13.00 26.91
CA GLY A 103 8.12 13.52 25.54
C GLY A 103 6.84 14.32 25.27
N THR A 104 6.23 14.87 26.32
CA THR A 104 4.91 15.52 26.25
C THR A 104 4.97 16.85 25.48
N CYS A 105 4.14 17.02 24.45
CA CYS A 105 4.13 18.26 23.67
C CYS A 105 3.28 19.33 24.37
N LEU A 106 3.91 20.45 24.75
CA LEU A 106 3.33 21.55 25.55
C LEU A 106 2.73 21.12 26.91
N GLY A 107 2.77 19.84 27.30
CA GLY A 107 2.09 19.31 28.49
C GLY A 107 0.58 19.12 28.30
N GLN A 108 0.16 18.60 27.15
CA GLN A 108 -1.27 18.45 26.78
C GLN A 108 -2.03 17.45 27.68
N ASP A 109 -1.49 16.26 27.92
CA ASP A 109 -2.20 15.14 28.54
C ASP A 109 -2.28 15.32 30.07
N LEU A 110 -1.24 15.94 30.65
CA LEU A 110 -1.25 16.44 32.03
C LEU A 110 -2.43 17.40 32.27
N ARG A 111 -2.70 18.32 31.34
CA ARG A 111 -3.82 19.26 31.46
C ARG A 111 -5.17 18.60 31.29
N LYS A 112 -5.27 17.56 30.45
CA LYS A 112 -6.48 16.73 30.36
C LYS A 112 -6.80 16.03 31.69
N LEU A 113 -5.79 15.50 32.36
CA LEU A 113 -5.93 14.92 33.70
C LEU A 113 -6.42 15.96 34.72
N ILE A 114 -5.87 17.19 34.73
CA ILE A 114 -6.32 18.26 35.65
C ILE A 114 -7.75 18.72 35.32
N TYR A 115 -8.08 18.88 34.03
CA TYR A 115 -9.45 19.21 33.58
C TYR A 115 -10.46 18.17 34.05
N ASP A 116 -10.11 16.88 33.99
CA ASP A 116 -10.96 15.80 34.50
C ASP A 116 -11.01 15.74 36.04
N GLY A 117 -10.16 16.52 36.76
CA GLY A 117 -10.15 16.63 38.22
C GLY A 117 -9.05 15.88 38.96
N VAL A 118 -7.91 15.58 38.31
CA VAL A 118 -6.70 15.09 39.00
C VAL A 118 -5.94 16.25 39.67
N ASN A 119 -5.31 15.99 40.81
CA ASN A 119 -4.49 16.99 41.50
C ASN A 119 -3.17 17.27 40.74
N PRO A 120 -2.87 18.54 40.37
CA PRO A 120 -1.58 18.93 39.79
C PRO A 120 -0.34 18.44 40.55
N GLN A 121 -0.37 18.28 41.88
CA GLN A 121 0.76 17.78 42.68
C GLN A 121 1.13 16.31 42.43
N GLN A 122 0.31 15.56 41.68
CA GLN A 122 0.58 14.17 41.30
C GLN A 122 1.14 14.04 39.88
N LEU A 123 1.25 15.16 39.14
CA LEU A 123 1.47 15.18 37.71
C LEU A 123 2.81 15.83 37.36
N TYR A 124 3.67 15.09 36.65
CA TYR A 124 4.98 15.55 36.23
C TYR A 124 5.19 15.34 34.72
N GLY A 125 5.88 16.27 34.07
CA GLY A 125 6.26 16.16 32.66
C GLY A 125 7.77 16.27 32.48
N ALA A 126 8.35 15.49 31.57
CA ALA A 126 9.76 15.55 31.18
C ALA A 126 9.91 15.96 29.70
N ASP A 127 11.15 16.21 29.27
CA ASP A 127 11.54 16.53 27.88
C ASP A 127 10.99 17.87 27.34
N LEU A 128 10.62 18.79 28.25
CA LEU A 128 10.06 20.10 27.92
C LEU A 128 11.11 21.21 28.05
N VAL A 129 11.56 21.75 26.91
CA VAL A 129 12.35 22.99 26.87
C VAL A 129 11.53 24.18 27.41
N PRO A 130 12.13 25.19 28.07
CA PRO A 130 11.38 26.30 28.70
C PRO A 130 10.42 27.03 27.76
N ALA A 131 10.77 27.20 26.49
CA ALA A 131 9.91 27.84 25.49
C ALA A 131 8.59 27.07 25.24
N PHE A 132 8.58 25.74 25.43
CA PHE A 132 7.36 24.91 25.32
C PHE A 132 6.52 24.98 26.60
N ILE A 133 7.16 25.12 27.76
CA ILE A 133 6.50 25.34 29.04
C ILE A 133 5.73 26.67 29.01
N ASP A 134 6.38 27.77 28.64
CA ASP A 134 5.73 29.09 28.55
C ASP A 134 4.67 29.15 27.42
N ALA A 135 4.91 28.52 26.27
CA ALA A 135 3.89 28.41 25.22
C ALA A 135 2.65 27.60 25.68
N GLY A 136 2.84 26.54 26.46
CA GLY A 136 1.75 25.79 27.09
C GLY A 136 0.98 26.63 28.12
N TYR A 137 1.70 27.37 28.97
CA TYR A 137 1.09 28.27 29.97
C TYR A 137 0.24 29.38 29.34
N GLU A 138 0.69 29.96 28.23
CA GLU A 138 -0.11 30.94 27.49
C GLU A 138 -1.29 30.27 26.79
N LEU A 139 -1.11 29.07 26.20
CA LEU A 139 -2.15 28.36 25.46
C LEU A 139 -3.35 27.99 26.34
N PHE A 140 -3.09 27.49 27.54
CA PHE A 140 -4.12 27.03 28.48
C PHE A 140 -4.38 28.03 29.63
N LYS A 141 -3.75 29.21 29.62
CA LYS A 141 -3.87 30.29 30.64
C LYS A 141 -3.73 29.77 32.09
N ASP A 142 -2.82 28.82 32.32
CA ASP A 142 -2.83 27.97 33.52
C ASP A 142 -1.58 28.04 34.41
N LYS A 143 -0.73 29.06 34.23
CA LYS A 143 0.52 29.27 35.00
C LYS A 143 0.35 29.29 36.53
N GLY A 144 -0.85 29.58 37.03
CA GLY A 144 -1.21 29.50 38.46
C GLY A 144 -1.84 28.17 38.91
N LYS A 145 -2.17 27.27 37.97
CA LYS A 145 -2.73 25.92 38.23
C LYS A 145 -1.66 24.83 38.18
N PHE A 146 -0.57 25.05 37.43
CA PHE A 146 0.50 24.08 37.23
C PHE A 146 1.89 24.71 37.45
N PRO A 147 2.57 24.47 38.60
CA PRO A 147 3.85 25.11 38.92
C PRO A 147 5.00 24.68 38.00
N PRO A 148 6.00 25.55 37.73
CA PRO A 148 7.16 25.22 36.89
C PRO A 148 7.97 24.00 37.38
N ASP A 149 8.04 23.79 38.69
CA ASP A 149 8.84 22.71 39.30
C ASP A 149 8.29 21.28 39.01
N HIS A 150 7.08 21.20 38.46
CA HIS A 150 6.48 19.93 38.01
C HIS A 150 6.95 19.53 36.60
N PHE A 151 7.62 20.44 35.88
CA PHE A 151 8.32 20.14 34.63
C PHE A 151 9.79 19.83 34.91
N VAL A 152 10.14 18.55 34.77
CA VAL A 152 11.52 18.05 34.83
C VAL A 152 12.25 18.55 33.58
N CYS A 153 12.78 19.78 33.69
CA CYS A 153 13.53 20.48 32.65
C CYS A 153 14.65 19.61 32.08
N PRO A 154 15.01 19.78 30.79
CA PRO A 154 15.89 18.86 30.08
C PRO A 154 17.27 18.73 30.73
N ALA A 155 17.52 17.56 31.30
CA ALA A 155 18.56 16.71 30.75
C ALA A 155 17.89 15.80 29.71
N ASP A 156 18.59 15.39 28.65
CA ASP A 156 18.03 14.53 27.61
C ASP A 156 17.42 13.26 28.23
N VAL A 157 16.25 12.83 27.75
CA VAL A 157 15.75 11.46 28.01
C VAL A 157 16.73 10.39 27.48
N PHE A 158 17.70 10.83 26.66
CA PHE A 158 18.76 10.08 26.00
C PHE A 158 20.05 10.04 26.85
N ASP A 159 20.25 10.98 27.77
CA ASP A 159 21.39 10.99 28.69
C ASP A 159 21.13 10.01 29.84
N MET A 160 21.69 8.82 29.73
CA MET A 160 21.53 7.74 30.71
C MET A 160 22.50 7.84 31.90
N SER A 161 23.21 8.96 32.09
CA SER A 161 24.21 9.13 33.14
C SER A 161 23.65 9.28 34.55
N SER A 162 24.42 8.80 35.54
CA SER A 162 24.11 8.90 36.96
C SER A 162 24.29 10.34 37.47
N GLY A 163 23.20 11.11 37.53
CA GLY A 163 23.20 12.49 38.01
C GLY A 163 22.29 13.45 37.26
N ASN A 164 21.66 13.02 36.15
CA ASN A 164 20.70 13.83 35.42
C ASN A 164 19.47 14.21 36.27
N LYS A 165 18.75 15.29 35.90
CA LYS A 165 17.56 15.74 36.67
C LYS A 165 16.49 14.65 36.82
N LEU A 166 16.34 13.79 35.80
CA LEU A 166 15.36 12.71 35.78
C LEU A 166 15.67 11.60 36.81
N SER A 167 16.92 11.42 37.26
CA SER A 167 17.25 10.42 38.28
C SER A 167 16.75 10.82 39.67
N THR A 168 16.37 12.08 39.87
CA THR A 168 15.65 12.50 41.08
C THR A 168 14.23 11.91 41.17
N MET A 169 13.70 11.32 40.08
CA MET A 169 12.41 10.64 40.01
C MET A 169 12.52 9.10 40.02
N ASP A 170 13.73 8.53 40.09
CA ASP A 170 13.90 7.08 40.18
C ASP A 170 13.22 6.50 41.44
N GLY A 171 12.47 5.42 41.25
CA GLY A 171 11.68 4.79 42.31
C GLY A 171 10.49 5.61 42.83
N LYS A 172 10.05 6.69 42.15
CA LYS A 172 8.96 7.57 42.62
C LYS A 172 7.67 7.49 41.81
N ALA A 173 7.71 7.14 40.52
CA ALA A 173 6.52 7.13 39.67
C ALA A 173 5.65 5.89 39.89
N ASP A 174 4.34 6.08 39.91
CA ASP A 174 3.31 5.03 39.97
C ASP A 174 2.83 4.64 38.55
N ILE A 175 2.77 5.62 37.66
CA ILE A 175 2.37 5.49 36.25
C ILE A 175 3.37 6.28 35.39
N VAL A 176 3.90 5.64 34.34
CA VAL A 176 4.76 6.28 33.33
C VAL A 176 4.10 6.19 31.96
N GLN A 177 3.90 7.34 31.31
CA GLN A 177 3.56 7.44 29.90
C GLN A 177 4.85 7.67 29.09
N ALA A 178 5.07 6.83 28.09
CA ALA A 178 6.27 6.86 27.25
C ALA A 178 5.99 6.77 25.74
N ALA A 179 4.72 6.68 25.33
CA ALA A 179 4.30 6.56 23.92
C ALA A 179 4.98 7.57 22.98
N ALA A 180 5.14 8.82 23.43
CA ALA A 180 5.69 9.90 22.61
C ALA A 180 7.19 9.70 22.27
N VAL A 181 8.01 9.16 23.19
CA VAL A 181 9.48 9.12 23.00
C VAL A 181 9.99 7.94 22.18
N PHE A 182 9.41 6.74 22.32
CA PHE A 182 10.00 5.51 21.72
C PHE A 182 10.27 5.61 20.22
N HIS A 183 9.42 6.32 19.47
CA HIS A 183 9.57 6.47 18.02
C HIS A 183 10.79 7.32 17.57
N LEU A 184 11.52 7.96 18.50
CA LEU A 184 12.68 8.80 18.24
C LEU A 184 13.97 8.00 17.98
N PHE A 185 13.99 6.73 18.34
CA PHE A 185 15.18 5.94 18.68
C PHE A 185 15.35 4.68 17.85
N ASP A 186 16.59 4.19 17.68
CA ASP A 186 16.86 2.83 17.20
C ASP A 186 16.59 1.75 18.27
N MET A 187 16.82 0.47 17.95
CA MET A 187 16.47 -0.64 18.84
C MET A 187 17.30 -0.65 20.13
N GLU A 188 18.59 -0.32 20.06
CA GLU A 188 19.49 -0.30 21.22
C GLU A 188 19.12 0.87 22.16
N GLN A 189 18.80 2.01 21.57
CA GLN A 189 18.29 3.17 22.28
C GLN A 189 16.89 2.92 22.89
N GLN A 190 15.97 2.24 22.18
CA GLN A 190 14.66 1.87 22.75
C GLN A 190 14.79 0.91 23.92
N LEU A 191 15.72 -0.06 23.87
CA LEU A 191 16.05 -0.90 25.02
C LEU A 191 16.57 -0.07 26.21
N ALA A 192 17.50 0.86 25.99
CA ALA A 192 17.99 1.76 27.04
C ALA A 192 16.87 2.60 27.69
N VAL A 193 15.96 3.14 26.88
CA VAL A 193 14.80 3.93 27.33
C VAL A 193 13.77 3.07 28.07
N ALA A 194 13.56 1.81 27.66
CA ALA A 194 12.72 0.87 28.39
C ALA A 194 13.30 0.55 29.79
N ARG A 195 14.63 0.31 29.90
CA ARG A 195 15.32 0.19 31.20
C ARG A 195 15.15 1.46 32.05
N ARG A 196 15.23 2.64 31.42
CA ARG A 196 14.99 3.93 32.11
C ARG A 196 13.57 4.02 32.68
N CYS A 197 12.56 3.67 31.90
CA CYS A 197 11.17 3.63 32.35
C CYS A 197 11.01 2.71 33.58
N MET A 198 11.64 1.52 33.57
CA MET A 198 11.56 0.58 34.70
C MET A 198 12.23 1.06 35.98
N ARG A 199 13.27 1.92 35.92
CA ARG A 199 13.90 2.54 37.11
C ARG A 199 13.07 3.64 37.73
N LEU A 200 12.30 4.37 36.92
CA LEU A 200 11.40 5.43 37.39
C LEU A 200 10.26 4.88 38.25
N LEU A 201 9.90 3.60 38.09
CA LEU A 201 8.79 2.97 38.78
C LEU A 201 9.08 2.61 40.25
N LYS A 202 8.10 2.93 41.09
CA LYS A 202 8.12 2.80 42.55
C LYS A 202 8.15 1.34 43.01
N LYS A 203 9.25 0.91 43.64
CA LYS A 203 9.48 -0.49 44.06
C LYS A 203 8.69 -0.94 45.32
N VAL A 204 7.45 -0.46 45.53
CA VAL A 204 6.60 -0.75 46.70
C VAL A 204 5.87 -2.12 46.59
N PRO A 205 5.72 -2.91 47.67
CA PRO A 205 5.08 -4.24 47.62
C PRO A 205 3.62 -4.29 47.17
N GLU A 206 2.80 -3.36 47.67
CA GLU A 206 1.32 -3.40 47.56
C GLU A 206 0.80 -2.63 46.33
N THR A 207 1.66 -1.86 45.68
CA THR A 207 1.29 -0.92 44.62
C THR A 207 1.64 -1.49 43.25
N ARG A 208 0.63 -1.81 42.42
CA ARG A 208 0.85 -2.11 41.00
C ARG A 208 1.38 -0.86 40.29
N CYS A 209 2.33 -1.01 39.38
CA CYS A 209 2.84 0.07 38.54
C CYS A 209 2.34 -0.11 37.10
N LEU A 210 2.30 0.97 36.32
CA LEU A 210 1.79 0.96 34.95
C LEU A 210 2.76 1.68 34.00
N VAL A 211 3.12 1.02 32.90
CA VAL A 211 3.76 1.65 31.76
C VAL A 211 2.77 1.71 30.59
N LEU A 212 2.50 2.91 30.13
CA LEU A 212 1.71 3.17 28.92
C LEU A 212 2.66 3.36 27.73
N GLY A 213 2.41 2.61 26.65
CA GLY A 213 3.21 2.66 25.44
C GLY A 213 2.37 2.36 24.20
N GLY A 214 1.81 3.40 23.58
CA GLY A 214 1.33 3.33 22.21
C GLY A 214 2.49 3.59 21.25
N GLN A 215 2.78 2.66 20.33
CA GLN A 215 3.68 2.95 19.20
C GLN A 215 2.90 2.91 17.89
N ALA A 216 3.15 3.91 17.05
CA ALA A 216 2.62 4.03 15.71
C ALA A 216 3.27 2.99 14.77
N GLY A 217 2.74 1.76 14.83
CA GLY A 217 3.33 0.57 14.24
C GLY A 217 3.21 0.50 12.73
N ASN A 218 3.91 -0.49 12.18
CA ASN A 218 3.76 -0.91 10.78
C ASN A 218 3.69 -2.45 10.76
N VAL A 219 3.02 -3.02 9.75
CA VAL A 219 2.84 -4.49 9.64
C VAL A 219 4.17 -5.24 9.72
N ASN A 220 5.23 -4.66 9.13
CA ASN A 220 6.58 -5.18 9.16
C ASN A 220 7.48 -4.33 10.07
N ALA A 221 7.94 -4.92 11.17
CA ALA A 221 8.93 -4.29 12.06
C ALA A 221 10.30 -4.15 11.37
N LYS A 222 10.96 -3.00 11.52
CA LYS A 222 12.31 -2.74 10.97
C LYS A 222 12.95 -1.44 11.46
N GLU A 223 14.27 -1.39 11.33
CA GLU A 223 15.04 -0.15 11.36
C GLU A 223 14.74 0.74 10.13
N ARG A 224 14.86 2.05 10.30
CA ARG A 224 14.81 3.09 9.27
C ARG A 224 15.81 4.20 9.60
N VAL A 225 16.37 4.82 8.57
CA VAL A 225 17.16 6.05 8.69
C VAL A 225 16.22 7.27 8.62
N ARG A 226 16.49 8.30 9.44
CA ARG A 226 15.84 9.62 9.44
C ARG A 226 16.62 10.61 8.57
N ALA A 227 16.04 11.77 8.29
CA ALA A 227 16.83 12.90 7.79
C ALA A 227 18.01 13.18 8.76
N TYR A 228 19.17 13.57 8.21
CA TYR A 228 20.43 13.75 8.94
C TYR A 228 21.07 12.45 9.51
N GLY A 229 20.64 11.27 9.07
CA GLY A 229 21.36 10.01 9.30
C GLY A 229 21.09 9.30 10.64
N ALA A 230 20.37 9.93 11.57
CA ALA A 230 19.92 9.29 12.80
C ALA A 230 19.04 8.07 12.49
N LYS A 231 19.19 6.99 13.26
CA LYS A 231 18.39 5.76 13.10
C LYS A 231 17.10 5.81 13.92
N GLN A 232 16.12 5.00 13.53
CA GLN A 232 14.94 4.68 14.35
C GLN A 232 14.46 3.25 14.09
N TYR A 233 13.88 2.57 15.07
CA TYR A 233 13.25 1.25 14.89
C TYR A 233 11.72 1.39 15.01
N TRP A 234 10.99 0.76 14.09
CA TRP A 234 9.52 0.67 14.14
C TRP A 234 9.13 -0.76 14.47
N HIS A 235 8.35 -0.96 15.52
CA HIS A 235 7.85 -2.26 15.93
C HIS A 235 6.52 -2.62 15.21
N ASN A 236 6.21 -3.91 15.27
CA ASN A 236 4.89 -4.50 15.15
C ASN A 236 4.51 -5.14 16.50
N GLU A 237 3.34 -5.78 16.64
CA GLU A 237 2.87 -6.29 17.95
C GLU A 237 3.89 -7.24 18.60
N GLU A 238 4.42 -8.19 17.80
CA GLU A 238 5.33 -9.22 18.27
C GLU A 238 6.69 -8.66 18.72
N SER A 239 7.27 -7.76 17.93
CA SER A 239 8.55 -7.12 18.28
C SER A 239 8.42 -6.09 19.41
N TRP A 240 7.26 -5.46 19.58
CA TRP A 240 7.00 -4.59 20.74
C TRP A 240 6.81 -5.42 22.02
N ARG A 241 6.06 -6.53 21.94
CA ARG A 241 5.91 -7.48 23.04
C ARG A 241 7.28 -8.02 23.50
N LYS A 242 8.12 -8.47 22.55
CA LYS A 242 9.47 -8.99 22.82
C LYS A 242 10.42 -7.98 23.48
N LEU A 243 10.35 -6.70 23.09
CA LEU A 243 11.12 -5.62 23.74
C LEU A 243 10.85 -5.60 25.25
N TRP A 244 9.58 -5.67 25.65
CA TRP A 244 9.21 -5.65 27.06
C TRP A 244 9.43 -6.99 27.76
N GLU A 245 9.28 -8.13 27.07
CA GLU A 245 9.64 -9.46 27.61
C GLU A 245 11.14 -9.56 27.94
N GLU A 246 12.03 -9.02 27.09
CA GLU A 246 13.48 -8.95 27.34
C GLU A 246 13.77 -8.12 28.60
N ILE A 247 13.29 -6.88 28.64
CA ILE A 247 13.47 -5.95 29.76
C ILE A 247 12.91 -6.51 31.07
N CYS A 248 11.79 -7.25 31.00
CA CYS A 248 11.17 -7.89 32.14
C CYS A 248 11.87 -9.20 32.60
N SER A 249 12.84 -9.71 31.84
CA SER A 249 13.67 -10.85 32.24
C SER A 249 14.91 -10.47 33.05
N GLU A 250 15.29 -9.18 33.05
CA GLU A 250 16.51 -8.69 33.70
C GLU A 250 16.42 -8.69 35.23
N GLU A 251 17.51 -9.10 35.89
CA GLU A 251 17.54 -9.28 37.35
C GLU A 251 17.35 -7.97 38.14
N GLU A 252 17.76 -6.81 37.58
CA GLU A 252 17.53 -5.46 38.15
C GLU A 252 16.03 -5.16 38.41
N PHE A 253 15.16 -5.77 37.60
CA PHE A 253 13.72 -5.48 37.56
C PHE A 253 12.83 -6.64 38.06
N ARG A 254 13.40 -7.79 38.42
CA ARG A 254 12.70 -9.04 38.78
C ARG A 254 11.57 -8.90 39.82
N ASP A 255 11.66 -7.96 40.76
CA ASP A 255 10.62 -7.67 41.76
C ASP A 255 9.67 -6.53 41.38
N VAL A 256 10.03 -5.72 40.39
CA VAL A 256 9.21 -4.66 39.79
C VAL A 256 8.25 -5.27 38.78
N VAL A 257 8.76 -6.16 37.92
CA VAL A 257 8.05 -6.84 36.82
C VAL A 257 6.77 -7.54 37.28
N LYS A 258 6.78 -8.21 38.44
CA LYS A 258 5.60 -8.85 39.05
C LYS A 258 4.43 -7.89 39.33
N ARG A 259 4.69 -6.57 39.31
CA ARG A 259 3.75 -5.50 39.65
C ARG A 259 3.50 -4.53 38.48
N VAL A 260 4.28 -4.61 37.41
CA VAL A 260 4.14 -3.74 36.23
C VAL A 260 3.17 -4.35 35.24
N VAL A 261 2.15 -3.59 34.89
CA VAL A 261 1.38 -3.84 33.66
C VAL A 261 2.01 -2.97 32.56
N VAL A 262 2.48 -3.59 31.48
CA VAL A 262 2.81 -2.87 30.24
C VAL A 262 1.59 -2.92 29.34
N GLN A 263 1.16 -1.78 28.82
CA GLN A 263 0.07 -1.70 27.85
C GLN A 263 0.55 -1.17 26.52
N ALA A 264 0.17 -1.89 25.46
CA ALA A 264 0.80 -1.86 24.15
C ALA A 264 -0.26 -1.67 23.06
N GLU A 265 -0.59 -0.42 22.75
CA GLU A 265 -1.57 -0.12 21.71
C GLU A 265 -0.88 0.03 20.34
N LEU A 266 -1.12 -0.93 19.44
CA LEU A 266 -0.80 -0.79 18.03
C LEU A 266 -1.77 0.20 17.38
N ARG A 267 -1.38 1.47 17.33
CA ARG A 267 -2.05 2.46 16.48
C ARG A 267 -1.51 2.30 15.06
N GLU A 268 -2.34 1.92 14.11
CA GLU A 268 -1.96 2.01 12.69
C GLU A 268 -1.58 3.46 12.38
N ARG A 269 -0.37 3.66 11.85
CA ARG A 269 0.11 5.00 11.53
C ARG A 269 -0.57 5.49 10.25
N THR A 270 -1.78 6.06 10.39
CA THR A 270 -2.50 6.75 9.32
C THR A 270 -1.63 7.91 8.83
N MET A 271 -0.78 7.62 7.85
CA MET A 271 0.34 8.49 7.48
C MET A 271 -0.16 9.60 6.55
N VAL A 272 -0.90 10.52 7.14
CA VAL A 272 -1.63 11.58 6.46
C VAL A 272 -1.60 12.80 7.35
N LEU A 273 -0.73 13.71 6.93
CA LEU A 273 -1.01 15.11 7.00
C LEU A 273 -0.94 15.57 5.54
N PRO A 274 -1.86 16.42 5.05
CA PRO A 274 -1.86 16.84 3.65
C PRO A 274 -0.50 17.43 3.27
N LEU A 275 -0.04 17.17 2.04
CA LEU A 275 0.99 18.01 1.44
C LEU A 275 0.34 19.33 1.02
N TYR A 276 0.12 20.20 2.01
CA TYR A 276 -0.24 21.59 1.77
C TYR A 276 0.77 22.24 0.81
N GLY A 277 0.26 23.09 -0.09
CA GLY A 277 1.00 23.56 -1.25
C GLY A 277 2.30 24.30 -0.87
N VAL A 278 3.39 23.97 -1.57
CA VAL A 278 4.68 24.63 -1.37
C VAL A 278 4.65 26.03 -1.99
N SER A 279 4.23 27.02 -1.19
CA SER A 279 4.62 28.41 -1.42
C SER A 279 6.05 28.64 -0.92
N LYS A 280 6.75 29.63 -1.48
CA LYS A 280 8.16 29.91 -1.12
C LYS A 280 8.24 30.53 0.28
N MET A 281 9.14 30.03 1.12
CA MET A 281 9.49 30.70 2.38
C MET A 281 10.06 32.11 2.10
N PRO A 282 9.68 33.13 2.89
CA PRO A 282 10.47 34.36 2.98
C PRO A 282 11.82 34.06 3.68
N PRO A 283 12.89 34.80 3.36
CA PRO A 283 14.23 34.52 3.91
C PRO A 283 14.32 34.83 5.41
N TYR A 284 14.82 33.86 6.18
CA TYR A 284 15.03 33.98 7.62
C TYR A 284 16.13 35.00 7.96
N LYS A 285 15.75 36.16 8.50
CA LYS A 285 16.69 37.19 8.97
C LYS A 285 17.31 36.77 10.31
N LYS A 286 18.54 36.24 10.28
CA LYS A 286 19.37 36.04 11.50
C LYS A 286 19.53 37.38 12.25
N ARG A 287 18.88 37.52 13.39
CA ARG A 287 19.06 38.65 14.31
C ARG A 287 20.40 38.52 15.03
N LYS A 288 21.47 39.09 14.47
CA LYS A 288 22.77 39.19 15.15
C LYS A 288 22.63 40.02 16.43
N LEU A 289 23.30 39.60 17.50
CA LEU A 289 23.62 40.47 18.63
C LEU A 289 24.58 41.57 18.18
N SER A 290 24.44 42.75 18.75
CA SER A 290 25.15 43.97 18.35
C SER A 290 26.58 44.03 18.85
N HIS A 291 27.49 44.51 18.00
CA HIS A 291 28.62 45.39 18.36
C HIS A 291 28.95 46.29 17.15
N ASN A 292 29.44 47.51 17.41
CA ASN A 292 29.91 48.48 16.41
C ASN A 292 31.19 47.96 15.70
N SER A 293 31.55 48.35 14.47
CA SER A 293 30.98 49.29 13.46
C SER A 293 31.43 48.83 12.04
N SER A 294 31.56 49.57 10.91
CA SER A 294 31.56 51.01 10.56
C SER A 294 31.21 51.24 9.06
N SER A 295 31.55 52.42 8.53
CA SER A 295 31.60 52.80 7.10
C SER A 295 32.66 52.00 6.29
N SER A 296 32.71 52.04 4.95
CA SER A 296 32.05 52.93 3.94
C SER A 296 31.86 52.23 2.56
N GLU A 297 31.32 53.01 1.61
CA GLU A 297 31.46 53.01 0.12
C GLU A 297 32.67 52.26 -0.52
N GLU A 298 32.75 51.88 -1.82
CA GLU A 298 31.93 52.21 -3.03
C GLU A 298 32.18 51.25 -4.23
N SER A 299 31.39 51.43 -5.31
CA SER A 299 31.76 51.26 -6.75
C SER A 299 31.86 49.87 -7.43
N ASP A 300 31.89 49.92 -8.76
CA ASP A 300 31.69 48.84 -9.75
C ASP A 300 32.98 48.26 -10.34
N HIS A 301 32.90 47.13 -11.07
CA HIS A 301 33.25 47.00 -12.51
C HIS A 301 33.32 45.53 -13.00
N GLU A 302 32.59 45.27 -14.10
CA GLU A 302 32.94 44.55 -15.34
C GLU A 302 33.78 43.23 -15.41
N GLU A 303 33.73 42.63 -16.61
CA GLU A 303 34.22 41.29 -16.96
C GLU A 303 35.73 41.23 -17.25
N VAL A 304 36.35 40.08 -16.96
CA VAL A 304 37.40 39.52 -17.83
C VAL A 304 37.20 38.00 -17.93
N ALA A 305 37.21 37.47 -19.15
CA ALA A 305 37.13 36.04 -19.40
C ALA A 305 38.51 35.40 -19.58
N VAL A 306 38.67 34.16 -19.10
CA VAL A 306 39.75 33.25 -19.54
C VAL A 306 39.10 31.91 -19.89
N ARG A 307 39.45 31.36 -21.06
CA ARG A 307 39.14 29.99 -21.47
C ARG A 307 40.37 29.13 -21.27
N GLU A 308 40.17 27.87 -20.91
CA GLU A 308 41.01 26.77 -21.41
C GLU A 308 40.16 25.49 -21.43
N ASP A 309 40.43 24.61 -22.39
CA ASP A 309 39.45 23.64 -22.89
C ASP A 309 39.58 22.25 -22.24
N GLY A 310 38.49 21.47 -22.31
CA GLY A 310 38.42 20.10 -21.80
C GLY A 310 37.14 19.41 -22.23
N GLU A 311 37.18 18.70 -23.35
CA GLU A 311 36.03 18.02 -23.94
C GLU A 311 35.63 16.74 -23.19
N ASP A 312 34.34 16.54 -22.94
CA ASP A 312 33.71 15.22 -22.89
C ASP A 312 32.30 15.31 -23.52
N VAL A 313 31.87 14.25 -24.20
CA VAL A 313 30.96 14.37 -25.35
C VAL A 313 29.49 14.12 -25.00
N GLY A 314 28.80 15.21 -24.68
CA GLY A 314 27.49 15.57 -25.24
C GLY A 314 26.37 14.50 -25.24
N ASP A 315 25.58 14.49 -24.16
CA ASP A 315 24.21 13.94 -24.18
C ASP A 315 23.36 14.66 -25.25
N GLN A 316 22.66 13.92 -26.12
CA GLN A 316 21.89 14.53 -27.21
C GLN A 316 20.41 14.75 -26.83
N PRO A 317 19.85 15.95 -27.09
CA PRO A 317 18.54 16.33 -26.60
C PRO A 317 17.38 15.62 -27.31
N SER A 318 16.26 15.53 -26.60
CA SER A 318 15.00 14.96 -27.09
C SER A 318 14.52 15.63 -28.39
N THR A 319 14.38 14.85 -29.46
CA THR A 319 13.69 15.28 -30.69
C THR A 319 12.17 15.22 -30.49
N THR A 320 11.49 16.29 -30.88
CA THR A 320 10.03 16.46 -30.75
C THR A 320 9.26 15.57 -31.71
N GLU A 321 7.97 15.36 -31.42
CA GLU A 321 7.07 14.47 -32.17
C GLU A 321 7.08 14.74 -33.68
N LYS A 322 7.38 13.70 -34.47
CA LYS A 322 6.99 13.56 -35.88
C LYS A 322 6.14 12.33 -36.05
N GLU A 323 5.26 12.37 -37.03
CA GLU A 323 4.21 11.37 -37.25
C GLU A 323 4.78 9.97 -37.48
N ALA A 324 4.31 8.99 -36.72
CA ALA A 324 4.72 7.60 -36.89
C ALA A 324 3.93 6.96 -38.03
N GLU A 325 4.52 6.93 -39.22
CA GLU A 325 4.04 6.12 -40.35
C GLU A 325 3.78 4.68 -39.90
N SER A 326 2.65 4.11 -40.35
CA SER A 326 2.11 2.91 -39.73
C SER A 326 2.79 1.63 -40.24
N LYS A 327 3.96 1.31 -39.68
CA LYS A 327 4.77 0.13 -40.05
C LYS A 327 3.98 -1.17 -40.02
N THR A 328 4.25 -2.07 -40.96
CA THR A 328 3.78 -3.47 -40.93
C THR A 328 4.62 -4.32 -39.97
N PHE A 329 4.20 -5.58 -39.72
CA PHE A 329 5.01 -6.53 -38.94
C PHE A 329 6.28 -6.97 -39.69
N GLN A 330 6.23 -7.07 -41.02
CA GLN A 330 7.38 -7.45 -41.87
C GLN A 330 8.49 -6.40 -41.79
N GLU A 331 8.13 -5.11 -41.80
CA GLU A 331 9.05 -3.97 -41.58
C GLU A 331 9.73 -3.95 -40.20
N LEU A 332 9.27 -4.76 -39.24
CA LEU A 332 9.96 -4.92 -37.95
C LEU A 332 11.11 -5.95 -38.00
N GLY A 333 11.33 -6.59 -39.16
CA GLY A 333 12.31 -7.66 -39.35
C GLY A 333 11.76 -9.06 -39.02
N LEU A 334 10.43 -9.23 -38.98
CA LEU A 334 9.81 -10.53 -38.79
C LEU A 334 9.69 -11.31 -40.11
N ILE A 335 9.99 -12.60 -40.03
CA ILE A 335 9.83 -13.54 -41.15
C ILE A 335 8.35 -13.82 -41.48
N ASP A 336 8.08 -14.17 -42.74
CA ASP A 336 6.73 -14.24 -43.30
C ASP A 336 5.79 -15.19 -42.55
N GLN A 337 6.30 -16.32 -42.03
CA GLN A 337 5.48 -17.28 -41.27
C GLN A 337 4.97 -16.69 -39.93
N LEU A 338 5.72 -15.75 -39.33
CA LEU A 338 5.29 -15.03 -38.14
C LEU A 338 4.35 -13.87 -38.48
N CYS A 339 4.49 -13.28 -39.67
CA CYS A 339 3.53 -12.30 -40.20
C CYS A 339 2.18 -12.96 -40.50
N GLU A 340 2.16 -14.13 -41.16
CA GLU A 340 0.93 -14.91 -41.39
C GLU A 340 0.26 -15.30 -40.06
N ALA A 341 1.03 -15.79 -39.08
CA ALA A 341 0.51 -16.09 -37.74
C ALA A 341 -0.07 -14.85 -37.03
N CYS A 342 0.48 -13.65 -37.27
CA CYS A 342 -0.11 -12.41 -36.77
C CYS A 342 -1.44 -12.07 -37.49
N GLU A 343 -1.50 -12.19 -38.81
CA GLU A 343 -2.71 -11.91 -39.60
C GLU A 343 -3.87 -12.86 -39.26
N GLN A 344 -3.60 -14.17 -39.14
CA GLN A 344 -4.59 -15.18 -38.75
C GLN A 344 -5.16 -14.95 -37.33
N LEU A 345 -4.38 -14.33 -36.44
CA LEU A 345 -4.83 -13.91 -35.10
C LEU A 345 -5.43 -12.49 -35.07
N GLY A 346 -5.57 -11.85 -36.24
CA GLY A 346 -6.18 -10.53 -36.39
C GLY A 346 -5.28 -9.35 -36.01
N TYR A 347 -3.97 -9.56 -35.84
CA TYR A 347 -2.99 -8.52 -35.55
C TYR A 347 -2.67 -7.72 -36.83
N LYS A 348 -3.59 -6.85 -37.25
CA LYS A 348 -3.50 -6.12 -38.53
C LYS A 348 -2.34 -5.12 -38.63
N LYS A 349 -1.89 -4.56 -37.51
CA LYS A 349 -0.75 -3.64 -37.40
C LYS A 349 -0.08 -3.81 -36.03
N PRO A 350 1.25 -3.66 -35.92
CA PRO A 350 1.95 -3.67 -34.65
C PRO A 350 1.51 -2.51 -33.75
N THR A 351 1.39 -2.77 -32.45
CA THR A 351 1.17 -1.73 -31.44
C THR A 351 2.46 -0.94 -31.19
N PRO A 352 2.42 0.27 -30.59
CA PRO A 352 3.62 1.07 -30.35
C PRO A 352 4.74 0.33 -29.59
N ILE A 353 4.40 -0.48 -28.58
CA ILE A 353 5.40 -1.29 -27.86
C ILE A 353 6.00 -2.39 -28.74
N GLN A 354 5.21 -3.02 -29.61
CA GLN A 354 5.70 -4.03 -30.57
C GLN A 354 6.62 -3.39 -31.62
N ALA A 355 6.20 -2.28 -32.23
CA ALA A 355 6.95 -1.56 -33.25
C ALA A 355 8.31 -1.03 -32.75
N GLN A 356 8.41 -0.68 -31.46
CA GLN A 356 9.66 -0.25 -30.86
C GLN A 356 10.51 -1.42 -30.32
N SER A 357 9.92 -2.43 -29.66
CA SER A 357 10.70 -3.47 -28.98
C SER A 357 11.11 -4.65 -29.88
N ILE A 358 10.34 -5.00 -30.91
CA ILE A 358 10.63 -6.18 -31.75
C ILE A 358 11.96 -6.02 -32.53
N PRO A 359 12.24 -4.89 -33.21
CA PRO A 359 13.52 -4.73 -33.91
C PRO A 359 14.74 -4.81 -32.97
N LEU A 360 14.65 -4.21 -31.78
CA LEU A 360 15.69 -4.25 -30.75
C LEU A 360 15.91 -5.67 -30.19
N ALA A 361 14.84 -6.46 -30.08
CA ALA A 361 14.89 -7.84 -29.61
C ALA A 361 15.55 -8.77 -30.63
N LEU A 362 15.29 -8.54 -31.93
CA LEU A 362 15.92 -9.26 -33.03
C LEU A 362 17.41 -8.92 -33.18
N GLN A 363 17.79 -7.65 -32.94
CA GLN A 363 19.20 -7.24 -32.74
C GLN A 363 19.86 -7.89 -31.52
N GLY A 364 19.10 -8.62 -30.68
CA GLY A 364 19.60 -9.38 -29.56
C GLY A 364 19.96 -8.55 -28.32
N ARG A 365 19.44 -7.32 -28.20
CA ARG A 365 19.58 -6.49 -27.00
C ARG A 365 18.68 -7.01 -25.88
N ASP A 366 19.12 -6.80 -24.63
CA ASP A 366 18.21 -6.86 -23.47
C ASP A 366 17.23 -5.67 -23.53
N ILE A 367 16.02 -5.83 -22.99
CA ILE A 367 14.93 -4.85 -23.12
C ILE A 367 14.22 -4.61 -21.79
N ILE A 368 13.89 -3.34 -21.52
CA ILE A 368 12.94 -2.92 -20.50
C ILE A 368 11.74 -2.27 -21.20
N GLY A 369 10.63 -3.00 -21.31
CA GLY A 369 9.41 -2.57 -21.98
C GLY A 369 8.35 -2.04 -21.01
N LEU A 370 8.09 -0.73 -21.09
CA LEU A 370 7.12 -0.03 -20.23
C LEU A 370 5.86 0.31 -21.03
N ALA A 371 4.80 -0.46 -20.77
CA ALA A 371 3.49 -0.28 -21.38
C ALA A 371 2.38 -0.89 -20.50
N GLU A 372 1.16 -0.35 -20.61
CA GLU A 372 -0.01 -0.82 -19.86
C GLU A 372 -0.46 -2.26 -20.18
N THR A 373 -1.27 -2.88 -19.31
CA THR A 373 -1.87 -4.20 -19.57
C THR A 373 -2.90 -4.10 -20.72
N GLY A 374 -2.65 -4.79 -21.84
CA GLY A 374 -3.51 -4.75 -23.04
C GLY A 374 -2.85 -4.09 -24.26
N SER A 375 -1.69 -3.45 -24.08
CA SER A 375 -0.89 -2.80 -25.16
C SER A 375 -0.21 -3.77 -26.14
N GLY A 376 -0.42 -5.09 -26.05
CA GLY A 376 0.17 -6.09 -26.95
C GLY A 376 1.56 -6.63 -26.55
N LYS A 377 2.04 -6.35 -25.33
CA LYS A 377 3.34 -6.81 -24.78
C LYS A 377 3.66 -8.28 -25.02
N THR A 378 2.68 -9.19 -24.88
CA THR A 378 2.90 -10.63 -25.00
C THR A 378 3.43 -11.02 -26.38
N ALA A 379 2.84 -10.52 -27.47
CA ALA A 379 3.40 -10.75 -28.81
C ALA A 379 4.76 -10.06 -29.00
N ALA A 380 4.97 -8.90 -28.37
CA ALA A 380 6.22 -8.13 -28.44
C ALA A 380 7.45 -8.88 -27.91
N PHE A 381 7.27 -9.84 -26.97
CA PHE A 381 8.34 -10.75 -26.54
C PHE A 381 8.25 -12.18 -27.11
N VAL A 382 7.04 -12.67 -27.45
CA VAL A 382 6.89 -14.02 -28.03
C VAL A 382 7.41 -14.06 -29.48
N LEU A 383 7.18 -13.05 -30.30
CA LEU A 383 7.59 -13.04 -31.71
C LEU A 383 9.13 -13.17 -31.90
N PRO A 384 9.99 -12.38 -31.21
CA PRO A 384 11.44 -12.56 -31.28
C PRO A 384 11.93 -13.92 -30.76
N ILE A 385 11.24 -14.50 -29.77
CA ILE A 385 11.55 -15.82 -29.22
C ILE A 385 11.23 -16.93 -30.23
N LEU A 386 10.11 -16.81 -30.94
CA LEU A 386 9.71 -17.76 -31.97
C LEU A 386 10.63 -17.69 -33.20
N GLN A 387 11.05 -16.48 -33.62
CA GLN A 387 12.00 -16.32 -34.73
C GLN A 387 13.34 -16.99 -34.42
N ALA A 388 13.91 -16.76 -33.24
CA ALA A 388 15.14 -17.43 -32.78
C ALA A 388 14.99 -18.96 -32.69
N LEU A 389 13.78 -19.48 -32.40
CA LEU A 389 13.49 -20.93 -32.43
C LEU A 389 13.33 -21.50 -33.85
N MET A 390 13.02 -20.68 -34.85
CA MET A 390 13.04 -21.08 -36.26
C MET A 390 14.46 -21.07 -36.82
N GLU A 391 15.28 -20.08 -36.46
CA GLU A 391 16.73 -20.05 -36.75
C GLU A 391 17.44 -21.27 -36.15
N LYS A 392 17.11 -21.63 -34.90
CA LYS A 392 17.69 -22.78 -34.21
C LYS A 392 16.75 -23.38 -33.18
N GLN A 393 16.10 -24.50 -33.53
CA GLN A 393 15.33 -25.26 -32.56
C GLN A 393 16.22 -25.75 -31.40
N GLN A 394 15.84 -25.38 -30.18
CA GLN A 394 16.52 -25.81 -28.96
C GLN A 394 15.47 -26.13 -27.88
N VAL A 395 15.71 -27.20 -27.12
CA VAL A 395 14.94 -27.49 -25.90
C VAL A 395 15.36 -26.52 -24.79
N LEU A 396 14.43 -26.19 -23.88
CA LEU A 396 14.64 -25.29 -22.74
C LEU A 396 15.28 -23.93 -23.14
N HIS A 397 14.90 -23.44 -24.33
CA HIS A 397 15.43 -22.23 -24.96
C HIS A 397 14.97 -20.95 -24.26
N SER A 398 13.71 -20.91 -23.82
CA SER A 398 13.09 -19.71 -23.25
C SER A 398 12.30 -19.98 -21.99
N LEU A 399 12.33 -19.03 -21.07
CA LEU A 399 11.60 -19.02 -19.81
C LEU A 399 10.88 -17.68 -19.71
N ILE A 400 9.57 -17.71 -19.49
CA ILE A 400 8.75 -16.53 -19.26
C ILE A 400 8.17 -16.63 -17.85
N LEU A 401 8.61 -15.73 -16.97
CA LEU A 401 8.11 -15.58 -15.62
C LEU A 401 6.89 -14.67 -15.60
N ALA A 402 5.83 -15.09 -14.91
CA ALA A 402 4.61 -14.33 -14.70
C ALA A 402 4.17 -14.38 -13.22
N PRO A 403 3.63 -13.28 -12.64
CA PRO A 403 3.21 -13.21 -11.24
C PRO A 403 2.03 -14.12 -10.87
N THR A 404 1.25 -14.58 -11.85
CA THR A 404 0.00 -15.31 -11.62
C THR A 404 -0.11 -16.55 -12.50
N ARG A 405 -0.91 -17.52 -12.05
CA ARG A 405 -1.11 -18.80 -12.74
C ARG A 405 -1.84 -18.58 -14.07
N GLU A 406 -2.76 -17.63 -14.06
CA GLU A 406 -3.67 -17.35 -15.15
C GLU A 406 -2.96 -16.61 -16.29
N LEU A 407 -2.08 -15.66 -15.97
CA LEU A 407 -1.21 -15.02 -16.95
C LEU A 407 -0.21 -16.03 -17.53
N ALA A 408 0.31 -16.95 -16.72
CA ALA A 408 1.18 -18.03 -17.21
C ALA A 408 0.45 -18.94 -18.23
N TYR A 409 -0.82 -19.29 -17.99
CA TYR A 409 -1.64 -19.99 -18.99
C TYR A 409 -1.92 -19.12 -20.22
N GLN A 410 -2.26 -17.83 -20.07
CA GLN A 410 -2.59 -16.95 -21.20
C GLN A 410 -1.40 -16.66 -22.12
N ILE A 411 -0.21 -16.46 -21.55
CA ILE A 411 1.06 -16.42 -22.30
C ILE A 411 1.28 -17.76 -23.00
N GLY A 412 1.02 -18.88 -22.31
CA GLY A 412 1.04 -20.22 -22.90
C GLY A 412 0.13 -20.38 -24.12
N GLU A 413 -1.12 -19.91 -24.06
CA GLU A 413 -2.04 -19.97 -25.21
C GLU A 413 -1.59 -19.06 -26.36
N ASN A 414 -1.08 -17.86 -26.07
CA ASN A 414 -0.47 -16.98 -27.08
C ASN A 414 0.73 -17.65 -27.78
N ILE A 415 1.58 -18.38 -27.04
CA ILE A 415 2.70 -19.14 -27.61
C ILE A 415 2.21 -20.26 -28.54
N SER A 416 1.17 -21.00 -28.14
CA SER A 416 0.59 -22.05 -28.99
C SER A 416 -0.10 -21.52 -30.23
N ALA A 417 -0.71 -20.34 -30.14
CA ALA A 417 -1.35 -19.66 -31.28
C ALA A 417 -0.30 -19.13 -32.27
N LEU A 418 0.64 -18.28 -31.80
CA LEU A 418 1.66 -17.67 -32.65
C LEU A 418 2.69 -18.68 -33.18
N GLY A 419 3.00 -19.72 -32.40
CA GLY A 419 3.98 -20.74 -32.77
C GLY A 419 3.38 -22.01 -33.37
N ALA A 420 2.12 -21.98 -33.83
CA ALA A 420 1.42 -23.14 -34.40
C ALA A 420 2.19 -23.74 -35.59
N PHE A 421 2.57 -22.91 -36.57
CA PHE A 421 3.39 -23.27 -37.74
C PHE A 421 4.76 -23.88 -37.40
N ILE A 422 5.28 -23.59 -36.20
CA ILE A 422 6.62 -23.99 -35.75
C ILE A 422 6.56 -25.30 -34.94
N GLY A 423 5.35 -25.78 -34.60
CA GLY A 423 5.16 -26.93 -33.71
C GLY A 423 5.72 -26.67 -32.31
N VAL A 424 5.64 -25.43 -31.80
CA VAL A 424 6.35 -25.03 -30.59
C VAL A 424 5.86 -25.79 -29.35
N LYS A 425 6.78 -26.49 -28.67
CA LYS A 425 6.48 -27.23 -27.44
C LYS A 425 6.57 -26.29 -26.24
N LYS A 426 5.44 -26.06 -25.56
CA LYS A 426 5.38 -25.30 -24.30
C LYS A 426 5.22 -26.21 -23.07
N ALA A 427 5.63 -25.74 -21.91
CA ALA A 427 5.13 -26.20 -20.61
C ALA A 427 4.71 -25.00 -19.74
N VAL A 428 3.64 -25.15 -18.96
CA VAL A 428 3.15 -24.12 -18.04
C VAL A 428 3.29 -24.65 -16.60
N LEU A 429 4.07 -23.96 -15.77
CA LEU A 429 4.44 -24.40 -14.42
C LEU A 429 3.81 -23.46 -13.37
N VAL A 430 2.81 -23.95 -12.64
CA VAL A 430 1.97 -23.14 -11.74
C VAL A 430 1.71 -23.83 -10.40
N GLY A 431 1.81 -23.05 -9.32
CA GLY A 431 1.50 -23.52 -7.97
C GLY A 431 0.02 -23.89 -7.80
N GLY A 432 -0.30 -24.74 -6.83
CA GLY A 432 -1.69 -25.17 -6.57
C GLY A 432 -2.32 -26.05 -7.64
N VAL A 433 -1.52 -26.53 -8.60
CA VAL A 433 -1.81 -27.67 -9.47
C VAL A 433 -0.84 -28.80 -9.11
N ASP A 434 -1.22 -30.05 -9.32
CA ASP A 434 -0.37 -31.21 -8.99
C ASP A 434 1.01 -31.16 -9.69
N MET A 435 2.02 -31.72 -9.03
CA MET A 435 3.42 -31.69 -9.49
C MET A 435 3.68 -32.67 -10.64
N MET A 436 3.04 -33.84 -10.65
CA MET A 436 3.37 -34.94 -11.57
C MET A 436 3.04 -34.62 -13.03
N PRO A 437 1.87 -34.05 -13.40
CA PRO A 437 1.61 -33.60 -14.76
C PRO A 437 2.61 -32.54 -15.26
N GLN A 438 3.10 -31.68 -14.37
CA GLN A 438 4.06 -30.62 -14.70
C GLN A 438 5.47 -31.20 -14.90
N ALA A 439 5.89 -32.15 -14.06
CA ALA A 439 7.14 -32.91 -14.25
C ALA A 439 7.10 -33.76 -15.54
N ILE A 440 5.97 -34.38 -15.87
CA ILE A 440 5.76 -35.09 -17.14
C ILE A 440 5.84 -34.13 -18.34
N ALA A 441 5.28 -32.93 -18.23
CA ALA A 441 5.39 -31.90 -19.27
C ALA A 441 6.84 -31.43 -19.48
N LEU A 442 7.63 -31.28 -18.41
CA LEU A 442 9.07 -31.02 -18.51
C LEU A 442 9.84 -32.18 -19.15
N GLY A 443 9.48 -33.43 -18.82
CA GLY A 443 10.05 -34.64 -19.42
C GLY A 443 9.89 -34.72 -20.95
N LYS A 444 8.86 -34.08 -21.51
CA LYS A 444 8.66 -33.94 -22.97
C LYS A 444 9.61 -32.94 -23.65
N LYS A 445 10.55 -32.33 -22.91
CA LYS A 445 11.57 -31.37 -23.37
C LYS A 445 10.96 -30.19 -24.15
N PRO A 446 10.16 -29.31 -23.50
CA PRO A 446 9.59 -28.14 -24.14
C PRO A 446 10.68 -27.18 -24.63
N HIS A 447 10.36 -26.40 -25.67
CA HIS A 447 11.20 -25.31 -26.16
C HIS A 447 11.05 -24.08 -25.26
N ILE A 448 9.82 -23.80 -24.81
CA ILE A 448 9.48 -22.64 -23.97
C ILE A 448 8.82 -23.10 -22.67
N ILE A 449 9.25 -22.56 -21.54
CA ILE A 449 8.59 -22.69 -20.24
C ILE A 449 7.92 -21.35 -19.89
N VAL A 450 6.68 -21.40 -19.43
CA VAL A 450 6.00 -20.27 -18.79
C VAL A 450 5.74 -20.65 -17.34
N ALA A 451 6.10 -19.81 -16.37
CA ALA A 451 6.04 -20.21 -14.96
C ALA A 451 5.73 -19.10 -13.97
N THR A 452 5.04 -19.45 -12.88
CA THR A 452 5.05 -18.65 -11.64
C THR A 452 6.35 -18.89 -10.87
N PRO A 453 7.03 -17.86 -10.32
CA PRO A 453 8.35 -18.01 -9.68
C PRO A 453 8.44 -19.15 -8.67
N GLY A 454 7.49 -19.26 -7.73
CA GLY A 454 7.48 -20.32 -6.72
C GLY A 454 7.54 -21.73 -7.33
N ARG A 455 6.60 -22.08 -8.22
CA ARG A 455 6.58 -23.42 -8.85
C ARG A 455 7.77 -23.67 -9.77
N LEU A 456 8.37 -22.64 -10.39
CA LEU A 456 9.64 -22.85 -11.10
C LEU A 456 10.74 -23.26 -10.13
N LEU A 457 10.83 -22.60 -8.98
CA LEU A 457 11.80 -22.95 -7.94
C LEU A 457 11.54 -24.35 -7.36
N ASP A 458 10.27 -24.69 -7.07
CA ASP A 458 9.90 -26.05 -6.66
C ASP A 458 10.45 -27.10 -7.64
N HIS A 459 10.31 -26.86 -8.96
CA HIS A 459 10.82 -27.75 -9.99
C HIS A 459 12.36 -27.76 -10.06
N LEU A 460 13.03 -26.60 -9.95
CA LEU A 460 14.50 -26.51 -9.93
C LEU A 460 15.11 -27.26 -8.74
N GLU A 461 14.49 -27.17 -7.56
CA GLU A 461 15.00 -27.81 -6.34
C GLU A 461 14.63 -29.31 -6.26
N ASN A 462 13.48 -29.74 -6.82
CA ASN A 462 12.94 -31.10 -6.59
C ASN A 462 12.77 -31.98 -7.85
N THR A 463 12.83 -31.47 -9.08
CA THR A 463 12.61 -32.28 -10.30
C THR A 463 13.93 -32.81 -10.85
N LYS A 464 14.23 -34.08 -10.58
CA LYS A 464 15.48 -34.75 -10.98
C LYS A 464 15.77 -34.57 -12.48
N GLY A 465 16.92 -33.96 -12.79
CA GLY A 465 17.39 -33.73 -14.16
C GLY A 465 16.84 -32.46 -14.84
N PHE A 466 15.97 -31.69 -14.18
CA PHE A 466 15.58 -30.36 -14.67
C PHE A 466 16.70 -29.34 -14.43
N SER A 467 16.93 -28.44 -15.39
CA SER A 467 18.03 -27.49 -15.39
C SER A 467 17.78 -26.40 -16.43
N LEU A 468 18.11 -25.14 -16.11
CA LEU A 468 17.98 -24.01 -17.04
C LEU A 468 19.33 -23.55 -17.62
N ARG A 469 20.41 -24.33 -17.46
CA ARG A 469 21.78 -23.96 -17.89
C ARG A 469 21.97 -23.75 -19.41
N GLN A 470 20.97 -24.10 -20.23
CA GLN A 470 20.98 -23.90 -21.69
C GLN A 470 20.08 -22.73 -22.15
N LEU A 471 19.46 -22.01 -21.21
CA LEU A 471 18.49 -20.95 -21.49
C LEU A 471 19.10 -19.80 -22.31
N LYS A 472 18.41 -19.41 -23.38
CA LYS A 472 18.79 -18.29 -24.27
C LYS A 472 17.93 -17.05 -24.10
N PHE A 473 16.70 -17.18 -23.61
CA PHE A 473 15.84 -16.04 -23.30
C PHE A 473 15.23 -16.16 -21.89
N LEU A 474 15.35 -15.11 -21.09
CA LEU A 474 14.56 -14.91 -19.88
C LEU A 474 13.60 -13.73 -20.10
N VAL A 475 12.31 -13.94 -19.89
CA VAL A 475 11.30 -12.88 -19.88
C VAL A 475 10.70 -12.77 -18.49
N MET A 476 10.42 -11.55 -18.05
CA MET A 476 9.73 -11.23 -16.82
C MET A 476 8.57 -10.29 -17.14
N ASP A 477 7.36 -10.82 -17.32
CA ASP A 477 6.16 -10.01 -17.61
C ASP A 477 5.39 -9.66 -16.34
N GLU A 478 4.79 -8.47 -16.32
CA GLU A 478 4.27 -7.80 -15.12
C GLU A 478 5.27 -7.86 -13.95
N ALA A 479 6.55 -7.56 -14.24
CA ALA A 479 7.67 -7.67 -13.29
C ALA A 479 7.46 -6.86 -12.01
N ASP A 480 6.78 -5.70 -12.11
CA ASP A 480 6.38 -4.89 -10.97
C ASP A 480 5.47 -5.68 -10.01
N ARG A 481 4.54 -6.49 -10.52
CA ARG A 481 3.65 -7.32 -9.71
C ARG A 481 4.36 -8.52 -9.10
N MET A 482 5.40 -9.07 -9.74
CA MET A 482 6.22 -10.11 -9.11
C MET A 482 6.97 -9.57 -7.88
N LEU A 483 7.36 -8.30 -7.92
CA LEU A 483 8.03 -7.59 -6.84
C LEU A 483 7.05 -7.03 -5.79
N ASP A 484 5.80 -6.73 -6.15
CA ASP A 484 4.72 -6.38 -5.21
C ASP A 484 4.18 -7.61 -4.46
N LEU A 485 4.33 -8.82 -5.01
CA LEU A 485 4.00 -10.10 -4.36
C LEU A 485 5.18 -10.70 -3.56
N ASP A 486 6.22 -9.91 -3.31
CA ASP A 486 7.47 -10.25 -2.61
C ASP A 486 8.18 -11.53 -3.10
N PHE A 487 8.01 -11.90 -4.38
CA PHE A 487 8.80 -12.97 -5.01
C PHE A 487 10.29 -12.59 -5.21
N GLY A 488 10.77 -11.44 -4.71
CA GLY A 488 12.16 -10.97 -4.92
C GLY A 488 13.23 -12.01 -4.57
N ALA A 489 13.18 -12.60 -3.37
CA ALA A 489 14.12 -13.64 -2.96
C ALA A 489 14.01 -14.94 -3.80
N ILE A 490 12.83 -15.24 -4.34
CA ILE A 490 12.60 -16.38 -5.24
C ILE A 490 13.18 -16.07 -6.63
N LEU A 491 13.00 -14.84 -7.13
CA LEU A 491 13.61 -14.38 -8.38
C LEU A 491 15.14 -14.41 -8.29
N GLU A 492 15.74 -14.00 -7.17
CA GLU A 492 17.19 -14.12 -6.95
C GLU A 492 17.68 -15.58 -6.97
N LYS A 493 16.94 -16.52 -6.36
CA LYS A 493 17.24 -17.96 -6.44
C LYS A 493 17.15 -18.47 -7.89
N ILE A 494 16.14 -18.05 -8.66
CA ILE A 494 15.99 -18.40 -10.07
C ILE A 494 17.13 -17.81 -10.91
N LEU A 495 17.47 -16.53 -10.70
CA LEU A 495 18.54 -15.82 -11.39
C LEU A 495 19.94 -16.44 -11.16
N LYS A 496 20.16 -17.11 -10.01
CA LYS A 496 21.36 -17.91 -9.73
C LYS A 496 21.41 -19.26 -10.48
N ASN A 497 20.29 -19.73 -11.03
CA ASN A 497 20.17 -21.02 -11.73
C ASN A 497 20.03 -20.91 -13.27
N VAL A 498 20.05 -19.69 -13.81
CA VAL A 498 20.05 -19.40 -15.25
C VAL A 498 21.40 -18.81 -15.69
N PRO A 499 21.82 -18.98 -16.95
CA PRO A 499 23.01 -18.32 -17.49
C PRO A 499 22.92 -16.80 -17.37
N LYS A 500 24.05 -16.15 -17.05
CA LYS A 500 24.21 -14.69 -17.15
C LYS A 500 24.71 -14.28 -18.54
N GLU A 501 25.68 -15.02 -19.08
CA GLU A 501 26.30 -14.77 -20.38
C GLU A 501 25.54 -15.47 -21.51
N GLY A 502 25.54 -14.86 -22.71
CA GLY A 502 24.94 -15.45 -23.91
C GLY A 502 23.43 -15.71 -23.82
N ARG A 503 22.73 -15.00 -22.92
CA ARG A 503 21.28 -15.02 -22.71
C ARG A 503 20.72 -13.62 -22.90
N ARG A 504 19.62 -13.50 -23.65
CA ARG A 504 18.83 -12.27 -23.82
C ARG A 504 17.79 -12.16 -22.72
N THR A 505 17.51 -10.94 -22.26
CA THR A 505 16.62 -10.70 -21.11
C THR A 505 15.62 -9.59 -21.40
N PHE A 506 14.33 -9.89 -21.27
CA PHE A 506 13.25 -8.94 -21.49
C PHE A 506 12.44 -8.74 -20.21
N LEU A 507 12.46 -7.53 -19.66
CA LEU A 507 11.65 -7.14 -18.50
C LEU A 507 10.49 -6.26 -18.98
N PHE A 508 9.26 -6.74 -18.78
CA PHE A 508 8.04 -6.03 -19.16
C PHE A 508 7.23 -5.64 -17.92
N SER A 509 6.80 -4.38 -17.86
CA SER A 509 6.13 -3.79 -16.69
C SER A 509 5.12 -2.72 -17.10
N ALA A 510 4.21 -2.35 -16.20
CA ALA A 510 3.37 -1.16 -16.35
C ALA A 510 4.03 0.11 -15.76
N THR A 511 4.99 -0.03 -14.83
CA THR A 511 5.59 1.07 -14.06
C THR A 511 7.08 0.86 -13.82
N MET A 512 7.86 1.94 -13.66
CA MET A 512 9.21 1.85 -13.05
C MET A 512 9.18 2.23 -11.57
N SER A 513 9.73 1.35 -10.73
CA SER A 513 9.94 1.52 -9.29
C SER A 513 11.34 1.01 -8.91
N SER A 514 11.86 1.43 -7.75
CA SER A 514 13.21 1.04 -7.30
C SER A 514 13.40 -0.46 -7.07
N LYS A 515 12.33 -1.22 -6.76
CA LYS A 515 12.36 -2.70 -6.75
C LYS A 515 12.66 -3.29 -8.15
N ILE A 516 12.29 -2.60 -9.23
CA ILE A 516 12.55 -3.04 -10.61
C ILE A 516 13.98 -2.68 -11.03
N GLU A 517 14.51 -1.56 -10.54
CA GLU A 517 15.89 -1.11 -10.79
C GLU A 517 16.92 -2.02 -10.09
N SER A 518 16.57 -2.69 -8.99
CA SER A 518 17.40 -3.78 -8.43
C SER A 518 17.28 -5.07 -9.24
N LEU A 519 16.07 -5.46 -9.66
CA LEU A 519 15.85 -6.62 -10.55
C LEU A 519 16.55 -6.46 -11.91
N GLN A 520 16.62 -5.22 -12.43
CA GLN A 520 17.40 -4.83 -13.59
C GLN A 520 18.88 -5.12 -13.38
N ARG A 521 19.49 -4.57 -12.32
CA ARG A 521 20.91 -4.77 -12.00
C ARG A 521 21.28 -6.23 -11.71
N ALA A 522 20.34 -7.02 -11.19
CA ALA A 522 20.53 -8.45 -10.95
C ALA A 522 20.35 -9.33 -12.19
N GLY A 523 19.61 -8.84 -13.20
CA GLY A 523 19.05 -9.68 -14.26
C GLY A 523 19.38 -9.29 -15.71
N LEU A 524 19.71 -8.03 -16.03
CA LEU A 524 19.85 -7.53 -17.40
C LEU A 524 21.24 -6.96 -17.69
N SER A 525 21.70 -7.04 -18.94
CA SER A 525 22.99 -6.51 -19.42
C SER A 525 22.81 -5.45 -20.52
N ASN A 526 23.27 -4.22 -20.27
CA ASN A 526 23.10 -3.04 -21.15
C ASN A 526 21.70 -2.96 -21.85
N PRO A 527 20.59 -2.98 -21.08
CA PRO A 527 19.25 -3.07 -21.63
C PRO A 527 18.78 -1.76 -22.29
N VAL A 528 18.12 -1.87 -23.45
CA VAL A 528 17.44 -0.74 -24.06
C VAL A 528 16.08 -0.55 -23.40
N ARG A 529 15.78 0.69 -22.97
CA ARG A 529 14.50 1.04 -22.36
C ARG A 529 13.53 1.55 -23.43
N VAL A 530 12.39 0.87 -23.55
CA VAL A 530 11.30 1.19 -24.48
C VAL A 530 10.11 1.64 -23.64
N SER A 531 9.60 2.85 -23.87
CA SER A 531 8.54 3.43 -23.04
C SER A 531 7.47 4.07 -23.91
N VAL A 532 6.27 3.47 -23.92
CA VAL A 532 5.11 3.99 -24.67
C VAL A 532 3.97 4.47 -23.76
N SER A 533 4.07 4.25 -22.44
CA SER A 533 3.24 4.94 -21.47
C SER A 533 3.72 6.40 -21.33
N ARG A 534 2.88 7.36 -21.72
CA ARG A 534 2.93 8.73 -21.20
C ARG A 534 2.51 8.68 -19.71
N ASP A 535 3.39 9.16 -18.83
CA ASP A 535 3.30 9.22 -17.35
C ASP A 535 2.86 8.00 -16.53
N LYS A 536 3.42 7.89 -15.31
CA LYS A 536 3.24 6.71 -14.41
C LYS A 536 1.80 6.48 -13.92
N TYR A 537 0.90 7.44 -14.12
CA TYR A 537 -0.49 7.41 -13.64
C TYR A 537 -1.52 7.86 -14.69
N GLN A 538 -1.11 8.14 -15.94
CA GLN A 538 -2.07 8.59 -16.94
C GLN A 538 -3.03 7.47 -17.31
N THR A 539 -4.31 7.82 -17.44
CA THR A 539 -5.37 6.91 -17.90
C THR A 539 -5.67 7.18 -19.38
N VAL A 540 -5.99 6.12 -20.13
CA VAL A 540 -6.34 6.19 -21.55
C VAL A 540 -7.32 7.33 -21.82
N GLU A 541 -7.03 8.18 -22.81
CA GLU A 541 -7.76 9.42 -23.10
C GLU A 541 -9.28 9.21 -23.32
N LYS A 542 -9.68 8.04 -23.82
CA LYS A 542 -11.09 7.66 -24.07
C LYS A 542 -11.82 7.06 -22.85
N LEU A 543 -11.19 7.06 -21.68
CA LEU A 543 -11.77 6.56 -20.42
C LEU A 543 -12.49 7.68 -19.66
N LYS A 544 -13.82 7.69 -19.72
CA LYS A 544 -14.64 8.52 -18.85
C LYS A 544 -14.54 7.99 -17.41
N GLN A 545 -14.12 8.84 -16.48
CA GLN A 545 -14.00 8.53 -15.05
C GLN A 545 -14.93 9.44 -14.27
N SER A 546 -15.67 8.86 -13.34
CA SER A 546 -16.55 9.58 -12.43
C SER A 546 -16.63 8.87 -11.07
N PHE A 547 -17.19 9.53 -10.06
CA PHE A 547 -17.45 8.94 -8.76
C PHE A 547 -18.78 9.41 -8.17
N TYR A 548 -19.27 8.66 -7.17
CA TYR A 548 -20.36 9.06 -6.30
C TYR A 548 -19.81 9.16 -4.88
N LEU A 549 -19.98 10.32 -4.22
CA LEU A 549 -19.81 10.45 -2.78
C LEU A 549 -21.12 10.04 -2.10
N ILE A 550 -21.15 8.85 -1.50
CA ILE A 550 -22.36 8.20 -0.99
C ILE A 550 -22.22 7.73 0.46
N PRO A 551 -23.21 7.95 1.35
CA PRO A 551 -23.19 7.38 2.70
C PRO A 551 -23.11 5.86 2.64
N HIS A 552 -22.18 5.25 3.39
CA HIS A 552 -21.91 3.80 3.35
C HIS A 552 -23.17 2.92 3.45
N LYS A 553 -24.17 3.33 4.23
CA LYS A 553 -25.46 2.61 4.36
C LYS A 553 -26.29 2.50 3.07
N HIS A 554 -26.02 3.32 2.06
CA HIS A 554 -26.71 3.30 0.76
C HIS A 554 -25.89 2.62 -0.34
N LYS A 555 -24.68 2.11 -0.05
CA LYS A 555 -23.70 1.64 -1.04
C LYS A 555 -24.23 0.57 -2.01
N ASP A 556 -24.96 -0.43 -1.48
CA ASP A 556 -25.64 -1.44 -2.30
C ASP A 556 -26.76 -0.87 -3.19
N ILE A 557 -27.46 0.16 -2.72
CA ILE A 557 -28.55 0.82 -3.45
C ILE A 557 -28.00 1.56 -4.67
N TRP A 558 -26.92 2.33 -4.48
CA TRP A 558 -26.24 3.02 -5.58
C TRP A 558 -25.55 2.07 -6.56
N LEU A 559 -25.08 0.90 -6.11
CA LEU A 559 -24.62 -0.16 -7.01
C LEU A 559 -25.74 -0.63 -7.94
N VAL A 560 -26.94 -0.88 -7.41
CA VAL A 560 -28.08 -1.35 -8.20
C VAL A 560 -28.62 -0.27 -9.13
N HIS A 561 -28.66 0.98 -8.68
CA HIS A 561 -28.98 2.15 -9.51
C HIS A 561 -28.04 2.28 -10.72
N VAL A 562 -26.73 2.27 -10.49
CA VAL A 562 -25.72 2.32 -11.56
C VAL A 562 -25.84 1.10 -12.50
N LEU A 563 -26.02 -0.11 -11.98
CA LEU A 563 -26.16 -1.30 -12.82
C LEU A 563 -27.45 -1.32 -13.66
N ASN A 564 -28.50 -0.61 -13.26
CA ASN A 564 -29.67 -0.36 -14.10
C ASN A 564 -29.39 0.70 -15.19
N LYS A 565 -28.73 1.82 -14.85
CA LYS A 565 -28.31 2.82 -15.86
C LYS A 565 -27.39 2.25 -16.94
N PHE A 566 -26.63 1.20 -16.62
CA PHE A 566 -25.74 0.48 -17.55
C PHE A 566 -26.26 -0.92 -17.92
N ALA A 567 -27.58 -1.15 -17.87
CA ALA A 567 -28.19 -2.45 -18.16
C ALA A 567 -27.77 -3.00 -19.55
N GLY A 568 -27.55 -4.32 -19.61
CA GLY A 568 -27.12 -5.02 -20.83
C GLY A 568 -25.63 -4.91 -21.17
N GLN A 569 -24.92 -3.90 -20.66
CA GLN A 569 -23.47 -3.72 -20.89
C GLN A 569 -22.63 -4.75 -20.13
N THR A 570 -21.37 -4.93 -20.52
CA THR A 570 -20.41 -5.82 -19.84
C THR A 570 -19.52 -5.05 -18.86
N GLY A 571 -19.30 -5.59 -17.66
CA GLY A 571 -18.51 -4.89 -16.66
C GLY A 571 -17.98 -5.69 -15.49
N ILE A 572 -17.09 -5.07 -14.72
CA ILE A 572 -16.44 -5.64 -13.53
C ILE A 572 -16.71 -4.76 -12.30
N ILE A 573 -17.06 -5.41 -11.19
CA ILE A 573 -17.33 -4.80 -9.89
C ILE A 573 -16.21 -5.25 -8.95
N PHE A 574 -15.36 -4.32 -8.54
CA PHE A 574 -14.22 -4.60 -7.68
C PHE A 574 -14.56 -4.40 -6.19
N THR A 575 -14.29 -5.43 -5.38
CA THR A 575 -14.36 -5.40 -3.92
C THR A 575 -12.98 -5.59 -3.28
N ARG A 576 -12.85 -5.18 -2.01
CA ARG A 576 -11.63 -5.36 -1.20
C ARG A 576 -11.50 -6.80 -0.70
N THR A 577 -12.60 -7.44 -0.28
CA THR A 577 -12.57 -8.77 0.36
C THR A 577 -13.30 -9.86 -0.41
N VAL A 578 -12.88 -11.11 -0.18
CA VAL A 578 -13.50 -12.32 -0.76
C VAL A 578 -14.94 -12.51 -0.28
N ASN A 579 -15.20 -12.26 1.01
CA ASN A 579 -16.55 -12.35 1.57
C ASN A 579 -17.48 -11.31 0.93
N GLU A 580 -16.99 -10.10 0.67
CA GLU A 580 -17.78 -9.04 0.02
C GLU A 580 -18.04 -9.34 -1.46
N ALA A 581 -17.08 -9.92 -2.18
CA ALA A 581 -17.30 -10.40 -3.55
C ALA A 581 -18.40 -11.48 -3.62
N GLN A 582 -18.43 -12.40 -2.64
CA GLN A 582 -19.46 -13.43 -2.55
C GLN A 582 -20.82 -12.86 -2.11
N ARG A 583 -20.85 -11.94 -1.13
CA ARG A 583 -22.07 -11.26 -0.67
C ARG A 583 -22.74 -10.50 -1.81
N LEU A 584 -21.98 -9.66 -2.52
CA LEU A 584 -22.50 -8.91 -3.67
C LEU A 584 -22.95 -9.83 -4.79
N PHE A 585 -22.23 -10.90 -5.11
CA PHE A 585 -22.69 -11.87 -6.09
C PHE A 585 -24.06 -12.46 -5.74
N ILE A 586 -24.28 -12.87 -4.48
CA ILE A 586 -25.56 -13.42 -4.04
C ILE A 586 -26.67 -12.37 -4.09
N MET A 587 -26.40 -11.15 -3.62
CA MET A 587 -27.36 -10.04 -3.65
C MET A 587 -27.77 -9.69 -5.09
N LEU A 588 -26.81 -9.53 -6.00
CA LEU A 588 -27.05 -9.23 -7.41
C LEU A 588 -27.79 -10.37 -8.13
N LYS A 589 -27.45 -11.64 -7.81
CA LYS A 589 -28.18 -12.84 -8.26
C LYS A 589 -29.64 -12.84 -7.80
N ALA A 590 -29.92 -12.45 -6.54
CA ALA A 590 -31.28 -12.34 -6.01
C ALA A 590 -32.08 -11.22 -6.69
N LEU A 591 -31.41 -10.14 -7.08
CA LEU A 591 -31.96 -9.03 -7.89
C LEU A 591 -32.01 -9.32 -9.40
N GLY A 592 -31.72 -10.54 -9.83
CA GLY A 592 -31.80 -10.98 -11.23
C GLY A 592 -30.63 -10.58 -12.15
N PHE A 593 -29.61 -9.87 -11.65
CA PHE A 593 -28.46 -9.48 -12.46
C PHE A 593 -27.64 -10.70 -12.92
N SER A 594 -27.21 -10.70 -14.18
CA SER A 594 -26.44 -11.81 -14.77
C SER A 594 -24.95 -11.74 -14.41
N SER A 595 -24.64 -11.94 -13.12
CA SER A 595 -23.29 -11.89 -12.54
C SER A 595 -22.65 -13.26 -12.28
N VAL A 596 -21.32 -13.28 -12.08
CA VAL A 596 -20.54 -14.42 -11.57
C VAL A 596 -19.36 -13.92 -10.72
N PRO A 597 -18.99 -14.57 -9.59
CA PRO A 597 -17.88 -14.13 -8.76
C PRO A 597 -16.54 -14.65 -9.28
N ILE A 598 -15.46 -13.91 -9.03
CA ILE A 598 -14.09 -14.38 -9.25
C ILE A 598 -13.16 -13.88 -8.13
N HIS A 599 -12.81 -14.79 -7.23
CA HIS A 599 -12.03 -14.48 -6.03
C HIS A 599 -11.08 -15.62 -5.64
N GLY A 600 -10.05 -15.33 -4.84
CA GLY A 600 -8.96 -16.28 -4.54
C GLY A 600 -9.38 -17.61 -3.88
N GLN A 601 -10.54 -17.68 -3.23
CA GLN A 601 -11.09 -18.92 -2.64
C GLN A 601 -11.84 -19.83 -3.63
N LEU A 602 -11.93 -19.47 -4.92
CA LEU A 602 -12.47 -20.38 -5.95
C LEU A 602 -11.39 -21.35 -6.44
N SER A 603 -11.79 -22.58 -6.79
CA SER A 603 -10.90 -23.52 -7.49
C SER A 603 -10.52 -22.99 -8.88
N GLN A 604 -9.38 -23.45 -9.41
CA GLN A 604 -8.88 -22.99 -10.71
C GLN A 604 -9.92 -23.21 -11.83
N ASN A 605 -10.56 -24.39 -11.84
CA ASN A 605 -11.60 -24.73 -12.81
C ASN A 605 -12.81 -23.80 -12.69
N ALA A 606 -13.24 -23.46 -11.47
CA ALA A 606 -14.36 -22.52 -11.27
C ALA A 606 -14.01 -21.09 -11.74
N ARG A 607 -12.77 -20.63 -11.55
CA ARG A 607 -12.30 -19.33 -12.08
C ARG A 607 -12.28 -19.32 -13.61
N LEU A 608 -11.79 -20.40 -14.24
CA LEU A 608 -11.80 -20.56 -15.70
C LEU A 608 -13.23 -20.66 -16.25
N GLU A 609 -14.13 -21.38 -15.60
CA GLU A 609 -15.53 -21.51 -15.98
C GLU A 609 -16.27 -20.16 -15.89
N ALA A 610 -16.04 -19.38 -14.82
CA ALA A 610 -16.57 -18.03 -14.67
C ALA A 610 -16.10 -17.11 -15.81
N LEU A 611 -14.82 -17.18 -16.18
CA LEU A 611 -14.26 -16.39 -17.28
C LEU A 611 -14.79 -16.83 -18.65
N ASN A 612 -14.99 -18.12 -18.88
CA ASN A 612 -15.57 -18.62 -20.12
C ASN A 612 -17.05 -18.18 -20.26
N LYS A 613 -17.82 -18.23 -19.16
CA LYS A 613 -19.20 -17.69 -19.11
C LYS A 613 -19.24 -16.18 -19.39
N PHE A 614 -18.27 -15.42 -18.88
CA PHE A 614 -18.15 -13.99 -19.18
C PHE A 614 -17.74 -13.71 -20.63
N ARG A 615 -16.69 -14.38 -21.13
CA ARG A 615 -16.20 -14.27 -22.52
C ARG A 615 -17.29 -14.61 -23.55
N ALA A 616 -18.12 -15.60 -23.26
CA ALA A 616 -19.28 -15.98 -24.08
C ALA A 616 -20.52 -15.07 -23.90
N LYS A 617 -20.43 -13.98 -23.12
CA LYS A 617 -21.56 -13.10 -22.75
C LYS A 617 -22.78 -13.82 -22.15
N SER A 618 -22.57 -15.01 -21.56
CA SER A 618 -23.58 -15.70 -20.75
C SER A 618 -23.73 -15.05 -19.37
N LYS A 619 -22.67 -14.38 -18.90
CA LYS A 619 -22.64 -13.49 -17.74
C LYS A 619 -22.05 -12.15 -18.14
N ASN A 620 -22.72 -11.07 -17.75
CA ASN A 620 -22.37 -9.70 -18.15
C ASN A 620 -21.56 -8.99 -17.06
N LEU A 621 -21.63 -9.45 -15.81
CA LEU A 621 -20.96 -8.84 -14.67
C LEU A 621 -19.98 -9.82 -13.99
N LEU A 622 -18.73 -9.39 -13.82
CA LEU A 622 -17.76 -10.06 -12.93
C LEU A 622 -17.76 -9.35 -11.56
N VAL A 623 -17.96 -10.08 -10.47
CA VAL A 623 -17.75 -9.56 -9.10
C VAL A 623 -16.40 -10.08 -8.61
N ALA A 624 -15.42 -9.20 -8.41
CA ALA A 624 -14.03 -9.60 -8.33
C ALA A 624 -13.26 -8.95 -7.18
N THR A 625 -12.33 -9.71 -6.58
CA THR A 625 -11.25 -9.11 -5.78
C THR A 625 -10.03 -8.82 -6.65
N ASP A 626 -9.26 -7.82 -6.26
CA ASP A 626 -8.01 -7.42 -6.90
C ASP A 626 -7.09 -8.60 -7.25
N VAL A 627 -6.81 -9.47 -6.28
CA VAL A 627 -5.92 -10.64 -6.43
C VAL A 627 -6.41 -11.61 -7.51
N ALA A 628 -7.72 -11.71 -7.72
CA ALA A 628 -8.30 -12.67 -8.65
C ALA A 628 -8.51 -12.10 -10.07
N ALA A 629 -8.57 -10.77 -10.21
CA ALA A 629 -8.68 -10.04 -11.48
C ALA A 629 -7.32 -9.60 -12.07
N ARG A 630 -6.29 -9.42 -11.22
CA ARG A 630 -4.90 -9.27 -11.66
C ARG A 630 -4.45 -10.54 -12.40
N GLY A 631 -3.61 -10.37 -13.42
CA GLY A 631 -3.16 -11.49 -14.25
C GLY A 631 -4.23 -12.13 -15.15
N LEU A 632 -5.41 -11.52 -15.27
CA LEU A 632 -6.43 -11.95 -16.23
C LEU A 632 -6.48 -11.06 -17.45
N ASP A 633 -6.30 -11.69 -18.62
CA ASP A 633 -6.88 -11.26 -19.89
C ASP A 633 -8.41 -11.44 -19.87
N ILE A 634 -9.05 -10.50 -19.18
CA ILE A 634 -10.48 -10.22 -19.34
C ILE A 634 -10.59 -9.38 -20.62
N PRO A 635 -11.49 -9.73 -21.56
CA PRO A 635 -11.77 -8.89 -22.74
C PRO A 635 -12.10 -7.45 -22.33
N SER A 636 -11.84 -6.48 -23.21
CA SER A 636 -12.22 -5.08 -22.93
C SER A 636 -13.71 -5.01 -22.63
N MET A 637 -14.01 -4.57 -21.42
CA MET A 637 -15.37 -4.41 -20.90
C MET A 637 -15.88 -3.01 -21.27
N ASP A 638 -17.16 -2.75 -21.04
CA ASP A 638 -17.75 -1.42 -21.26
C ASP A 638 -17.64 -0.58 -19.96
N LEU A 639 -17.91 -1.21 -18.81
CA LEU A 639 -18.00 -0.58 -17.48
C LEU A 639 -17.01 -1.18 -16.46
N VAL A 640 -16.39 -0.32 -15.65
CA VAL A 640 -15.67 -0.68 -14.42
C VAL A 640 -16.33 0.02 -13.22
N ILE A 641 -16.71 -0.74 -12.20
CA ILE A 641 -17.17 -0.19 -10.91
C ILE A 641 -16.13 -0.53 -9.84
N ASN A 642 -15.52 0.48 -9.22
CA ASN A 642 -14.87 0.34 -7.93
C ASN A 642 -15.95 0.43 -6.85
N TYR A 643 -16.49 -0.71 -6.42
CA TYR A 643 -17.42 -0.72 -5.29
C TYR A 643 -16.65 -0.40 -4.02
N ASP A 644 -15.56 -1.11 -3.73
CA ASP A 644 -14.57 -0.64 -2.75
C ASP A 644 -13.43 0.07 -3.47
N LEU A 645 -12.93 1.19 -2.93
CA LEU A 645 -11.72 1.80 -3.47
C LEU A 645 -10.51 0.85 -3.32
N PRO A 646 -9.56 0.87 -4.27
CA PRO A 646 -8.29 0.18 -4.11
C PRO A 646 -7.37 0.97 -3.20
N ASP A 647 -6.61 0.25 -2.36
CA ASP A 647 -5.74 0.83 -1.32
C ASP A 647 -4.47 1.53 -1.86
N SER A 648 -4.40 1.77 -3.18
CA SER A 648 -3.29 2.47 -3.86
C SER A 648 -3.69 2.97 -5.26
N SER A 649 -3.22 4.16 -5.63
CA SER A 649 -3.48 4.79 -6.94
C SER A 649 -2.91 3.97 -8.12
N LYS A 650 -1.79 3.25 -7.91
CA LYS A 650 -1.27 2.26 -8.88
C LYS A 650 -2.30 1.16 -9.17
N THR A 651 -3.00 0.68 -8.14
CA THR A 651 -4.06 -0.31 -8.30
C THR A 651 -5.31 0.30 -8.94
N TYR A 652 -5.66 1.55 -8.64
CA TYR A 652 -6.75 2.26 -9.33
C TYR A 652 -6.55 2.26 -10.85
N VAL A 653 -5.39 2.70 -11.34
CA VAL A 653 -5.05 2.68 -12.78
C VAL A 653 -5.14 1.26 -13.36
N HIS A 654 -4.64 0.24 -12.65
CA HIS A 654 -4.76 -1.18 -13.07
C HIS A 654 -6.19 -1.74 -13.12
N ARG A 655 -7.13 -1.18 -12.34
CA ARG A 655 -8.55 -1.54 -12.34
C ARG A 655 -9.31 -0.82 -13.44
N VAL A 656 -9.12 0.50 -13.59
CA VAL A 656 -9.86 1.28 -14.61
C VAL A 656 -9.37 1.03 -16.03
N GLY A 657 -8.08 0.68 -16.21
CA GLY A 657 -7.49 0.15 -17.46
C GLY A 657 -7.96 -1.26 -17.85
N ARG A 658 -9.18 -1.66 -17.45
CA ARG A 658 -9.90 -2.88 -17.89
C ARG A 658 -10.97 -2.60 -18.93
N THR A 659 -11.41 -1.34 -19.03
CA THR A 659 -12.23 -0.79 -20.12
C THR A 659 -11.38 0.16 -20.98
N ALA A 660 -11.96 0.79 -22.01
CA ALA A 660 -11.32 1.73 -22.95
C ALA A 660 -10.08 1.20 -23.73
N ARG A 661 -9.93 -0.13 -23.86
CA ARG A 661 -8.78 -0.74 -24.58
C ARG A 661 -8.98 -0.70 -26.09
N ALA A 662 -7.86 -0.82 -26.83
CA ALA A 662 -7.83 -0.92 -28.29
C ALA A 662 -8.62 0.18 -29.02
N GLY A 663 -8.53 1.42 -28.51
CA GLY A 663 -9.14 2.60 -29.13
C GLY A 663 -10.66 2.77 -28.91
N LYS A 664 -11.31 1.89 -28.14
CA LYS A 664 -12.71 2.06 -27.71
C LYS A 664 -12.83 3.07 -26.57
N SER A 665 -14.02 3.66 -26.41
CA SER A 665 -14.39 4.37 -25.18
C SER A 665 -14.72 3.40 -24.04
N GLY A 666 -14.65 3.88 -22.81
CA GLY A 666 -14.99 3.10 -21.62
C GLY A 666 -15.42 3.98 -20.45
N VAL A 667 -16.14 3.40 -19.49
CA VAL A 667 -16.62 4.11 -18.30
C VAL A 667 -16.08 3.47 -17.02
N ALA A 668 -15.52 4.28 -16.13
CA ALA A 668 -15.14 3.88 -14.78
C ALA A 668 -15.90 4.73 -13.73
N ILE A 669 -16.53 4.05 -12.79
CA ILE A 669 -17.30 4.65 -11.68
C ILE A 669 -16.68 4.20 -10.35
N SER A 670 -16.46 5.15 -9.43
CA SER A 670 -16.04 4.86 -8.05
C SER A 670 -17.16 5.14 -7.05
N MET A 671 -17.33 4.25 -6.08
CA MET A 671 -18.24 4.43 -4.94
C MET A 671 -17.41 4.84 -3.72
N VAL A 672 -17.40 6.15 -3.43
CA VAL A 672 -16.61 6.75 -2.34
C VAL A 672 -17.54 6.96 -1.16
N THR A 673 -17.24 6.34 0.00
CA THR A 673 -17.97 6.58 1.24
C THR A 673 -17.26 7.59 2.15
N GLN A 674 -17.90 7.96 3.27
CA GLN A 674 -17.27 8.82 4.28
C GLN A 674 -15.95 8.27 4.84
N TYR A 675 -15.68 6.96 4.70
CA TYR A 675 -14.42 6.31 5.10
C TYR A 675 -13.38 6.27 3.97
N ASP A 676 -13.78 6.54 2.72
CA ASP A 676 -12.95 6.41 1.54
C ASP A 676 -12.41 7.77 1.02
N ALA A 677 -12.89 8.90 1.55
CA ALA A 677 -12.63 10.24 1.02
C ALA A 677 -11.13 10.59 0.90
N GLU A 678 -10.34 10.26 1.91
CA GLU A 678 -8.88 10.46 1.91
C GLU A 678 -8.16 9.57 0.86
N LEU A 679 -8.59 8.31 0.76
CA LEU A 679 -8.08 7.37 -0.24
C LEU A 679 -8.44 7.83 -1.66
N TRP A 680 -9.61 8.46 -1.83
CA TRP A 680 -10.01 9.10 -3.07
C TRP A 680 -9.14 10.30 -3.44
N LEU A 681 -8.91 11.23 -2.51
CA LEU A 681 -8.05 12.40 -2.75
C LEU A 681 -6.60 11.99 -3.12
N ARG A 682 -6.08 10.91 -2.51
CA ARG A 682 -4.79 10.29 -2.89
C ARG A 682 -4.80 9.68 -4.30
N ILE A 683 -5.95 9.21 -4.78
CA ILE A 683 -6.13 8.71 -6.15
C ILE A 683 -6.15 9.90 -7.12
N GLU A 684 -7.01 10.90 -6.90
CA GLU A 684 -7.09 12.11 -7.75
C GLU A 684 -5.75 12.84 -7.86
N HIS A 685 -5.07 13.08 -6.73
CA HIS A 685 -3.74 13.70 -6.71
C HIS A 685 -2.70 12.91 -7.52
N ALA A 686 -2.71 11.58 -7.43
CA ALA A 686 -1.79 10.75 -8.20
C ALA A 686 -2.13 10.73 -9.71
N LEU A 687 -3.41 10.85 -10.08
CA LEU A 687 -3.86 10.97 -11.47
C LEU A 687 -3.58 12.36 -12.08
N GLY A 688 -3.20 13.36 -11.27
CA GLY A 688 -2.96 14.74 -11.72
C GLY A 688 -4.21 15.49 -12.16
N LYS A 689 -5.40 14.97 -11.89
CA LYS A 689 -6.69 15.55 -12.32
C LYS A 689 -7.79 15.27 -11.31
N LYS A 690 -8.71 16.22 -11.16
CA LYS A 690 -10.01 15.95 -10.51
C LYS A 690 -10.87 15.07 -11.42
N ILE A 691 -11.67 14.23 -10.79
CA ILE A 691 -12.61 13.32 -11.41
C ILE A 691 -14.03 13.88 -11.22
N GLU A 692 -14.93 13.61 -12.17
CA GLU A 692 -16.30 14.11 -12.12
C GLU A 692 -17.08 13.45 -10.97
N ASN A 693 -17.59 14.24 -10.03
CA ASN A 693 -18.52 13.77 -9.00
C ASN A 693 -19.95 13.86 -9.54
N HIS A 694 -20.67 12.74 -9.53
CA HIS A 694 -22.12 12.75 -9.76
C HIS A 694 -22.82 13.41 -8.58
N ASP A 695 -23.85 14.22 -8.86
CA ASP A 695 -24.65 14.85 -7.82
C ASP A 695 -25.48 13.79 -7.08
N TYR A 696 -25.10 13.56 -5.83
CA TYR A 696 -25.76 12.63 -4.94
C TYR A 696 -27.23 12.98 -4.71
N ASP A 697 -27.55 14.25 -4.42
CA ASP A 697 -28.89 14.65 -4.02
C ASP A 697 -29.83 14.80 -5.22
N ALA A 698 -29.31 15.11 -6.42
CA ALA A 698 -30.07 15.07 -7.66
C ALA A 698 -30.55 13.65 -8.01
N GLU A 699 -29.67 12.64 -7.96
CA GLU A 699 -30.03 11.27 -8.33
C GLU A 699 -30.61 10.41 -7.18
N LYS A 700 -30.53 10.89 -5.93
CA LYS A 700 -31.05 10.22 -4.72
C LYS A 700 -32.50 9.78 -4.83
N GLY A 701 -33.35 10.55 -5.51
CA GLY A 701 -34.75 10.20 -5.75
C GLY A 701 -34.88 8.91 -6.58
N GLU A 702 -34.12 8.80 -7.67
CA GLU A 702 -34.07 7.62 -8.53
C GLU A 702 -33.47 6.42 -7.79
N ALA A 703 -32.31 6.60 -7.15
CA ALA A 703 -31.58 5.51 -6.49
C ALA A 703 -32.41 4.89 -5.35
N MET A 704 -33.11 5.70 -4.56
CA MET A 704 -33.89 5.22 -3.41
C MET A 704 -35.13 4.38 -3.79
N VAL A 705 -35.57 4.38 -5.06
CA VAL A 705 -36.63 3.46 -5.55
C VAL A 705 -36.22 1.99 -5.32
N PHE A 706 -34.93 1.67 -5.47
CA PHE A 706 -34.43 0.30 -5.30
C PHE A 706 -34.29 -0.15 -3.84
N ALA A 707 -34.46 0.76 -2.86
CA ALA A 707 -34.14 0.51 -1.45
C ALA A 707 -34.84 -0.72 -0.84
N ASN A 708 -36.12 -0.92 -1.15
CA ASN A 708 -36.90 -2.06 -0.64
C ASN A 708 -36.38 -3.40 -1.19
N SER A 709 -36.27 -3.52 -2.52
CA SER A 709 -35.72 -4.70 -3.19
C SER A 709 -34.28 -5.00 -2.75
N VAL A 710 -33.46 -3.97 -2.54
CA VAL A 710 -32.08 -4.13 -2.04
C VAL A 710 -32.08 -4.63 -0.61
N SER A 711 -32.97 -4.14 0.27
CA SER A 711 -33.09 -4.66 1.65
C SER A 711 -33.47 -6.14 1.70
N GLU A 712 -34.34 -6.61 0.79
CA GLU A 712 -34.71 -8.02 0.69
C GLU A 712 -33.57 -8.89 0.12
N ALA A 713 -32.87 -8.39 -0.90
CA ALA A 713 -31.70 -9.07 -1.45
C ALA A 713 -30.53 -9.10 -0.45
N GLN A 714 -30.33 -8.05 0.36
CA GLN A 714 -29.37 -8.01 1.46
C GLN A 714 -29.69 -9.09 2.51
N LYS A 715 -30.94 -9.20 2.97
CA LYS A 715 -31.38 -10.26 3.91
C LYS A 715 -31.11 -11.65 3.33
N THR A 716 -31.45 -11.87 2.06
CA THR A 716 -31.19 -13.12 1.33
C THR A 716 -29.70 -13.46 1.28
N ALA A 717 -28.85 -12.48 0.92
CA ALA A 717 -27.41 -12.63 0.90
C ALA A 717 -26.80 -12.87 2.29
N THR A 718 -27.33 -12.24 3.35
CA THR A 718 -26.90 -12.51 4.73
C THR A 718 -27.21 -13.94 5.16
N LEU A 719 -28.36 -14.51 4.76
CA LEU A 719 -28.71 -15.90 5.06
C LEU A 719 -27.86 -16.89 4.26
N GLU A 720 -27.78 -16.79 2.93
CA GLU A 720 -26.96 -17.70 2.10
C GLU A 720 -25.46 -17.60 2.48
N MET A 721 -24.97 -16.45 2.92
CA MET A 721 -23.60 -16.32 3.48
C MET A 721 -23.43 -17.05 4.82
N LYS A 722 -24.40 -16.99 5.75
CA LYS A 722 -24.34 -17.76 7.01
C LYS A 722 -24.31 -19.26 6.72
N ASP A 723 -25.19 -19.76 5.86
CA ASP A 723 -25.22 -21.15 5.43
C ASP A 723 -23.88 -21.59 4.83
N LEU A 724 -23.26 -20.75 3.99
CA LEU A 724 -21.94 -21.00 3.42
C LEU A 724 -20.83 -21.03 4.48
N HIS A 725 -20.88 -20.18 5.49
CA HIS A 725 -19.91 -20.17 6.60
C HIS A 725 -20.08 -21.38 7.53
N GLU A 726 -21.30 -21.79 7.87
CA GLU A 726 -21.55 -22.98 8.69
C GLU A 726 -21.18 -24.28 7.96
N ASN A 727 -21.46 -24.37 6.66
CA ASN A 727 -21.12 -25.56 5.87
C ASN A 727 -19.60 -25.67 5.57
N ARG A 728 -18.85 -24.56 5.55
CA ARG A 728 -17.38 -24.58 5.47
C ARG A 728 -16.74 -25.40 6.59
N GLY A 729 -17.33 -25.41 7.79
CA GLY A 729 -16.85 -26.21 8.92
C GLY A 729 -17.18 -27.70 8.86
N LYS A 730 -18.01 -28.17 7.90
CA LYS A 730 -18.58 -29.52 7.91
C LYS A 730 -18.26 -30.40 6.71
N LYS A 731 -17.71 -29.89 5.60
CA LYS A 731 -17.54 -30.69 4.37
C LYS A 731 -16.22 -30.50 3.62
N GLY A 732 -15.28 -31.40 3.94
CA GLY A 732 -14.55 -32.13 2.90
C GLY A 732 -15.46 -33.14 2.18
N ALA A 733 -16.50 -32.67 1.48
CA ALA A 733 -17.39 -33.51 0.68
C ALA A 733 -18.03 -32.71 -0.48
N THR A 734 -18.01 -33.30 -1.67
CA THR A 734 -18.28 -32.69 -2.96
C THR A 734 -19.64 -32.00 -3.07
N LEU A 735 -19.67 -30.80 -3.68
CA LEU A 735 -20.88 -30.19 -4.24
C LEU A 735 -21.44 -31.10 -5.34
N ARG A 736 -22.57 -31.76 -5.08
CA ARG A 736 -23.28 -32.60 -6.07
C ARG A 736 -24.69 -32.06 -6.30
N ASN A 737 -24.95 -31.66 -7.55
CA ASN A 737 -26.18 -31.07 -8.10
C ASN A 737 -27.48 -31.25 -7.30
N THR A 738 -28.02 -30.15 -6.77
CA THR A 738 -29.42 -30.07 -6.32
C THR A 738 -30.35 -29.92 -7.52
N ARG A 739 -30.68 -31.03 -8.20
CA ARG A 739 -31.57 -31.04 -9.37
C ARG A 739 -32.74 -32.01 -9.17
N GLY A 740 -33.92 -31.45 -8.91
CA GLY A 740 -35.22 -32.13 -8.99
C GLY A 740 -35.58 -33.10 -7.84
N LYS A 741 -36.76 -32.91 -7.24
CA LYS A 741 -37.43 -33.94 -6.44
C LYS A 741 -37.84 -35.10 -7.35
N LYS A 742 -37.71 -36.34 -6.87
CA LYS A 742 -38.74 -37.38 -7.09
C LYS A 742 -38.80 -38.33 -5.89
N THR A 743 -40.00 -38.48 -5.35
CA THR A 743 -40.33 -39.44 -4.29
C THR A 743 -40.31 -40.85 -4.87
N VAL A 744 -39.69 -41.81 -4.20
CA VAL A 744 -39.75 -43.24 -4.57
C VAL A 744 -40.13 -44.04 -3.34
N VAL A 745 -41.18 -44.87 -3.47
CA VAL A 745 -41.70 -45.70 -2.39
C VAL A 745 -40.83 -46.96 -2.24
N LYS A 746 -40.62 -47.38 -0.99
CA LYS A 746 -39.73 -48.47 -0.60
C LYS A 746 -40.37 -49.84 -0.87
N ARG A 747 -40.02 -50.52 -1.98
CA ARG A 747 -40.26 -51.97 -2.15
C ARG A 747 -39.30 -52.79 -1.28
N ARG A 748 -39.68 -54.04 -0.97
CA ARG A 748 -38.87 -55.01 -0.22
C ARG A 748 -37.93 -55.78 -1.16
N ARG A 749 -37.12 -56.69 -0.61
CA ARG A 749 -35.85 -57.15 -1.22
C ARG A 749 -35.99 -58.43 -2.04
N ASP A 750 -37.23 -58.84 -2.29
CA ASP A 750 -37.59 -60.23 -2.58
C ASP A 750 -38.20 -60.38 -4.00
N GLU A 751 -38.06 -59.35 -4.85
CA GLU A 751 -38.47 -59.27 -6.25
C GLU A 751 -37.27 -58.85 -7.13
N MET A 752 -36.22 -59.69 -7.24
CA MET A 752 -35.03 -59.41 -8.10
C MET A 752 -34.63 -60.60 -8.99
N ASP A 753 -35.58 -61.44 -9.38
CA ASP A 753 -35.41 -62.49 -10.41
C ASP A 753 -36.51 -62.38 -11.47
N ALA A 754 -36.36 -61.40 -12.38
CA ALA A 754 -37.11 -61.31 -13.62
C ALA A 754 -36.36 -60.46 -14.66
N ASP A 755 -36.42 -60.91 -15.92
CA ASP A 755 -36.25 -60.16 -17.17
C ASP A 755 -34.94 -59.39 -17.40
N VAL A 756 -33.95 -60.15 -17.87
CA VAL A 756 -33.04 -59.68 -18.94
C VAL A 756 -33.86 -59.58 -20.25
N GLY A 757 -33.79 -58.44 -20.92
CA GLY A 757 -34.43 -58.19 -22.23
C GLY A 757 -33.86 -56.94 -22.92
#